data_AF-A0AAU8WYY6-F1
#
_entry.id   AF-A0AAU8WYY6-F1
#
_cell.length_a   1.000
_cell.length_b   1.000
_cell.length_c   1.000
_cell.angle_alpha   90.00
_cell.angle_beta   90.00
_cell.angle_gamma   90.00
#
_symmetry.space_group_name_H-M   'P 1'
#
loop_
_entity.id
_entity.type
_entity.pdbx_description
1 polymer ?
#
loop_
_entity_poly.entity_id
_entity_poly.type
_entity_poly.pdbx_seq_one_letter_code
_entity_poly.pdbx_strand_id
1 'polypeptide(L)'
;MSHDITAPRPLFKLSLRTRPGIAIRLLDSNLKEITRGSGELETEQPEGLYLVQWSSAGHQSTTMARVDGSQKVMELRFDPSDMESSTTHSGSDRIDLALIDTISDTLKSSGRIQESAIVLIVTGDAEILKEVPDLRLRLFDRNDTAMRRDSGHAINLDLGSNEQAYAYRVKPGRFHIGFQSVLNERLGLAVPALAGRQTLVFLTVTRTKLIVPDDGQFVEESSVGIDPVKTTIVTVRGDEETYRVRERVRLAGLLLYDLSNGTNSLSRDVVSVLDDIKTDPLVRLYGALAALSAYKRGEDLGAFDEIASVRTAAGSLQPWVARICDWIPNPGQPGLPTDALAAHWELARAAPGKISKDGNTALPTRIETPPMLECAWLWAIEESIVRPDAIRGTALVAAATRSSGGTAPWLCWRLSASKARSRRSPTTEGLPLLAAQVIEKLEAVSGPRSMGRGIASKLKVLSPEIQATALRVLQIMSSGGRPIDTGGITDLAVSLGLPAQQLRSRLDRISKILDTAATSVSDAAQDELGISKRNETAPGLLRRVEHRDDLQNGRFGGMAGRAGFKVSAEFEEGSSKNWVRIKLHVKGPSKDGEEVEFHLHDSFKPSTVTRRFKKGAAQLVVSAWGGFTVGIWIPVRKVELELNLAKLKAAPQIIRER
;
A
#
# COMPACT_ATOMS: atom_id res chain seq x y z
N MET A 1 -61.93 -14.26 4.04
CA MET A 1 -60.70 -14.83 4.59
C MET A 1 -60.36 -14.03 5.84
N SER A 2 -60.77 -14.54 6.99
CA SER A 2 -60.54 -13.96 8.30
C SER A 2 -59.05 -14.02 8.61
N HIS A 3 -58.43 -12.87 8.88
CA HIS A 3 -57.13 -12.82 9.51
C HIS A 3 -57.30 -13.36 10.93
N ASP A 4 -56.91 -14.61 11.14
CA ASP A 4 -56.78 -15.18 12.49
C ASP A 4 -55.78 -14.33 13.26
N ILE A 5 -56.30 -13.56 14.20
CA ILE A 5 -55.51 -12.82 15.18
C ILE A 5 -54.90 -13.89 16.09
N THR A 6 -53.71 -14.35 15.70
CA THR A 6 -52.94 -15.31 16.44
C THR A 6 -52.53 -14.65 17.75
N ALA A 7 -52.91 -15.27 18.88
CA ALA A 7 -52.55 -14.77 20.20
C ALA A 7 -51.02 -14.51 20.26
N PRO A 8 -50.57 -13.42 20.90
CA PRO A 8 -49.16 -13.09 20.97
C PRO A 8 -48.39 -14.24 21.62
N ARG A 9 -47.38 -14.76 20.89
CA ARG A 9 -46.53 -15.83 21.41
C ARG A 9 -45.73 -15.30 22.60
N PRO A 10 -45.52 -16.11 23.65
CA PRO A 10 -44.65 -15.73 24.75
C PRO A 10 -43.24 -15.45 24.23
N LEU A 11 -42.63 -14.38 24.75
CA LEU A 11 -41.27 -13.96 24.40
C LEU A 11 -40.30 -14.38 25.50
N PHE A 12 -39.11 -14.81 25.09
CA PHE A 12 -38.04 -15.28 25.97
C PHE A 12 -36.78 -14.46 25.73
N LYS A 13 -36.03 -14.21 26.80
CA LYS A 13 -34.80 -13.41 26.71
C LYS A 13 -33.66 -14.26 26.16
N LEU A 14 -33.10 -13.85 25.03
CA LEU A 14 -31.88 -14.38 24.44
C LEU A 14 -30.76 -13.36 24.68
N SER A 15 -29.76 -13.76 25.46
CA SER A 15 -28.56 -12.96 25.73
C SER A 15 -27.38 -13.57 24.98
N LEU A 16 -26.87 -12.84 23.99
CA LEU A 16 -25.72 -13.24 23.18
C LEU A 16 -24.52 -12.42 23.65
N ARG A 17 -23.52 -13.08 24.21
CA ARG A 17 -22.31 -12.45 24.73
C ARG A 17 -21.09 -12.93 23.99
N THR A 18 -20.21 -12.01 23.65
CA THR A 18 -18.97 -12.26 22.96
C THR A 18 -17.96 -11.18 23.33
N ARG A 19 -16.71 -11.34 22.89
CA ARG A 19 -15.68 -10.32 23.13
C ARG A 19 -15.95 -9.06 22.28
N PRO A 20 -15.47 -7.87 22.71
CA PRO A 20 -15.60 -6.62 21.96
C PRO A 20 -15.20 -6.78 20.49
N GLY A 21 -15.89 -6.18 19.52
CA GLY A 21 -15.48 -6.26 18.10
C GLY A 21 -15.72 -7.62 17.42
N ILE A 22 -16.56 -8.47 18.00
CA ILE A 22 -17.22 -9.57 17.28
C ILE A 22 -18.64 -9.10 16.99
N ALA A 23 -18.96 -8.92 15.70
CA ALA A 23 -20.29 -8.59 15.26
C ALA A 23 -21.20 -9.81 15.38
N ILE A 24 -22.40 -9.60 15.92
CA ILE A 24 -23.43 -10.60 16.12
C ILE A 24 -24.55 -10.28 15.14
N ARG A 25 -24.94 -11.22 14.29
CA ARG A 25 -26.19 -11.16 13.52
C ARG A 25 -27.08 -12.32 13.96
N LEU A 26 -28.27 -12.00 14.44
CA LEU A 26 -29.28 -12.99 14.80
C LEU A 26 -30.27 -13.13 13.64
N LEU A 27 -30.37 -14.34 13.10
CA LEU A 27 -31.29 -14.68 12.02
C LEU A 27 -32.40 -15.63 12.53
N ASP A 28 -33.61 -15.46 12.01
CA ASP A 28 -34.71 -16.38 12.26
C ASP A 28 -34.55 -17.70 11.46
N SER A 29 -35.52 -18.61 11.59
CA SER A 29 -35.54 -19.88 10.85
C SER A 29 -35.65 -19.72 9.33
N ASN A 30 -36.04 -18.54 8.84
CA ASN A 30 -36.11 -18.19 7.42
C ASN A 30 -34.85 -17.42 6.96
N LEU A 31 -33.80 -17.37 7.80
CA LEU A 31 -32.57 -16.61 7.57
C LEU A 31 -32.78 -15.10 7.44
N LYS A 32 -33.92 -14.57 7.93
CA LYS A 32 -34.17 -13.14 7.97
C LYS A 32 -33.49 -12.54 9.18
N GLU A 33 -32.76 -11.45 8.98
CA GLU A 33 -32.11 -10.72 10.07
C GLU A 33 -33.15 -10.13 11.01
N ILE A 34 -33.09 -10.53 12.28
CA ILE A 34 -33.94 -10.03 13.34
C ILE A 34 -33.27 -8.81 14.00
N THR A 35 -32.01 -8.98 14.38
CA THR A 35 -31.23 -7.95 15.04
C THR A 35 -29.73 -8.16 14.80
N ARG A 36 -28.95 -7.10 15.00
CA ARG A 36 -27.50 -7.10 14.91
C ARG A 36 -26.90 -6.29 16.06
N GLY A 37 -25.75 -6.72 16.55
CA GLY A 37 -25.04 -6.07 17.65
C GLY A 37 -23.56 -6.45 17.66
N SER A 38 -22.87 -6.16 18.75
CA SER A 38 -21.49 -6.59 18.97
C SER A 38 -21.20 -6.62 20.47
N GLY A 39 -20.37 -7.56 20.92
CA GLY A 39 -20.03 -7.68 22.35
C GLY A 39 -21.17 -8.28 23.16
N GLU A 40 -22.19 -7.49 23.50
CA GLU A 40 -23.40 -7.98 24.17
C GLU A 40 -24.65 -7.58 23.38
N LEU A 41 -25.50 -8.56 23.10
CA LEU A 41 -26.77 -8.37 22.41
C LEU A 41 -27.86 -9.12 23.18
N GLU A 42 -28.73 -8.35 23.83
CA GLU A 42 -29.92 -8.87 24.49
C GLU A 42 -31.15 -8.62 23.62
N THR A 43 -31.97 -9.65 23.40
CA THR A 43 -33.20 -9.54 22.64
C THR A 43 -34.26 -10.51 23.15
N GLU A 44 -35.53 -10.16 23.00
CA GLU A 44 -36.65 -11.03 23.36
C GLU A 44 -37.21 -11.70 22.10
N GLN A 45 -37.24 -13.03 22.08
CA GLN A 45 -37.59 -13.83 20.91
C GLN A 45 -38.61 -14.91 21.27
N PRO A 46 -39.57 -15.24 20.39
CA PRO A 46 -40.47 -16.36 20.63
C PRO A 46 -39.72 -17.70 20.62
N GLU A 47 -40.41 -18.77 21.00
CA GLU A 47 -39.86 -20.12 20.83
C GLU A 47 -39.56 -20.41 19.35
N GLY A 48 -38.38 -20.95 19.09
CA GLY A 48 -37.90 -21.12 17.74
C GLY A 48 -36.44 -21.52 17.65
N LEU A 49 -36.01 -21.76 16.41
CA LEU A 49 -34.62 -22.00 16.07
C LEU A 49 -34.05 -20.76 15.40
N TYR A 50 -32.90 -20.33 15.89
CA TYR A 50 -32.22 -19.12 15.48
C TYR A 50 -30.81 -19.46 15.03
N LEU A 51 -30.33 -18.73 14.04
CA LEU A 51 -28.94 -18.81 13.60
C LEU A 51 -28.22 -17.54 14.05
N VAL A 52 -27.22 -17.71 14.92
CA VAL A 52 -26.35 -16.63 15.35
C VAL A 52 -25.11 -16.67 14.47
N GLN A 53 -24.89 -15.62 13.68
CA GLN A 53 -23.65 -15.43 12.94
C GLN A 53 -22.73 -14.52 13.74
N TRP A 54 -21.53 -14.99 14.01
CA TRP A 54 -20.46 -14.24 14.65
C TRP A 54 -19.47 -13.84 13.57
N SER A 55 -19.18 -12.55 13.45
CA SER A 55 -18.27 -12.02 12.43
C SER A 55 -17.15 -11.20 13.07
N SER A 56 -15.89 -11.54 12.80
CA SER A 56 -14.74 -10.78 13.30
C SER A 56 -13.60 -10.78 12.29
N ALA A 57 -13.07 -9.60 11.96
CA ALA A 57 -11.95 -9.43 11.02
C ALA A 57 -12.13 -10.21 9.69
N GLY A 58 -13.33 -10.17 9.10
CA GLY A 58 -13.66 -10.87 7.86
C GLY A 58 -13.97 -12.37 7.99
N HIS A 59 -13.82 -12.96 9.18
CA HIS A 59 -14.17 -14.35 9.46
C HIS A 59 -15.62 -14.44 9.93
N GLN A 60 -16.34 -15.48 9.48
CA GLN A 60 -17.70 -15.76 9.88
C GLN A 60 -17.80 -17.15 10.52
N SER A 61 -18.35 -17.20 11.73
CA SER A 61 -18.73 -18.43 12.43
C SER A 61 -20.24 -18.44 12.62
N THR A 62 -20.85 -19.62 12.68
CA THR A 62 -22.29 -19.76 12.91
C THR A 62 -22.57 -20.70 14.08
N THR A 63 -23.46 -20.29 14.97
CA THR A 63 -23.96 -21.10 16.08
C THR A 63 -25.47 -21.15 16.01
N MET A 64 -26.03 -22.35 16.13
CA MET A 64 -27.47 -22.55 16.15
C MET A 64 -27.97 -22.48 17.59
N ALA A 65 -28.98 -21.64 17.82
CA ALA A 65 -29.59 -21.43 19.12
C ALA A 65 -31.05 -21.89 19.07
N ARG A 66 -31.49 -22.74 20.00
CA ARG A 66 -32.89 -23.17 20.09
C ARG A 66 -33.52 -22.61 21.36
N VAL A 67 -34.45 -21.66 21.21
CA VAL A 67 -35.25 -21.13 22.32
C VAL A 67 -36.46 -22.04 22.49
N ASP A 68 -36.48 -22.85 23.55
CA ASP A 68 -37.50 -23.89 23.77
C ASP A 68 -38.49 -23.57 24.90
N GLY A 69 -38.41 -22.35 25.44
CA GLY A 69 -39.28 -21.87 26.50
C GLY A 69 -39.05 -22.46 27.90
N SER A 70 -38.14 -23.44 28.02
CA SER A 70 -37.81 -24.07 29.30
C SER A 70 -36.99 -23.15 30.23
N GLN A 71 -36.23 -22.22 29.63
CA GLN A 71 -35.40 -21.24 30.33
C GLN A 71 -35.91 -19.83 30.05
N LYS A 72 -36.09 -19.03 31.10
CA LYS A 72 -36.47 -17.61 30.96
C LYS A 72 -35.39 -16.77 30.27
N VAL A 73 -34.13 -17.17 30.41
CA VAL A 73 -32.97 -16.52 29.80
C VAL A 73 -32.08 -17.60 29.22
N MET A 74 -31.82 -17.53 27.91
CA MET A 74 -30.81 -18.34 27.24
C MET A 74 -29.58 -17.46 27.03
N GLU A 75 -28.44 -17.82 27.62
CA GLU A 75 -27.16 -17.12 27.43
C GLU A 75 -26.24 -17.94 26.52
N LEU A 76 -25.86 -17.37 25.38
CA LEU A 76 -24.84 -17.94 24.51
C LEU A 76 -23.59 -17.09 24.61
N ARG A 77 -22.50 -17.73 25.06
CA ARG A 77 -21.17 -17.13 25.07
C ARG A 77 -20.40 -17.65 23.87
N PHE A 78 -19.94 -16.73 23.03
CA PHE A 78 -19.01 -17.04 21.95
C PHE A 78 -17.67 -16.41 22.26
N ASP A 79 -16.71 -17.27 22.61
CA ASP A 79 -15.30 -16.93 22.62
C ASP A 79 -14.61 -17.65 21.46
N PRO A 80 -13.98 -16.93 20.52
CA PRO A 80 -13.19 -17.56 19.45
C PRO A 80 -12.15 -18.54 19.99
N SER A 81 -11.63 -18.33 21.20
CA SER A 81 -10.67 -19.27 21.82
C SER A 81 -11.30 -20.60 22.24
N ASP A 82 -12.61 -20.69 22.45
CA ASP A 82 -13.27 -21.91 22.94
C ASP A 82 -13.54 -22.92 21.81
N MET A 83 -13.69 -22.43 20.56
CA MET A 83 -13.83 -23.24 19.35
C MET A 83 -12.60 -24.10 19.05
N GLU A 84 -11.48 -23.85 19.74
CA GLU A 84 -10.21 -24.57 19.58
C GLU A 84 -10.28 -26.05 20.01
N SER A 85 -11.28 -26.48 20.78
CA SER A 85 -11.30 -27.82 21.39
C SER A 85 -12.01 -28.93 20.59
N SER A 86 -12.87 -28.66 19.61
CA SER A 86 -13.78 -29.71 19.11
C SER A 86 -14.05 -29.83 17.60
N THR A 87 -13.41 -29.08 16.69
CA THR A 87 -13.68 -29.23 15.23
C THR A 87 -12.43 -29.25 14.35
N THR A 88 -12.50 -30.04 13.28
CA THR A 88 -11.45 -30.35 12.28
C THR A 88 -11.42 -29.37 11.10
N HIS A 89 -11.84 -28.12 11.28
CA HIS A 89 -11.81 -27.13 10.19
C HIS A 89 -10.40 -26.57 9.94
N SER A 90 -10.18 -26.12 8.69
CA SER A 90 -8.88 -25.87 8.02
C SER A 90 -7.84 -25.16 8.89
N GLY A 91 -6.65 -25.75 8.95
CA GLY A 91 -5.59 -25.46 9.92
C GLY A 91 -4.85 -24.13 9.80
N SER A 92 -5.30 -23.12 9.06
CA SER A 92 -4.61 -21.82 9.03
C SER A 92 -4.81 -21.02 10.32
N ASP A 93 -5.99 -21.09 10.93
CA ASP A 93 -6.38 -20.13 11.98
C ASP A 93 -6.00 -20.60 13.39
N ARG A 94 -5.84 -21.92 13.58
CA ARG A 94 -5.34 -22.51 14.84
C ARG A 94 -3.90 -22.12 15.16
N ILE A 95 -3.13 -21.74 14.14
CA ILE A 95 -1.69 -21.57 14.25
C ILE A 95 -1.35 -20.17 14.82
N ASP A 96 -2.13 -19.13 14.48
CA ASP A 96 -1.83 -17.75 14.89
C ASP A 96 -1.89 -17.52 16.42
N LEU A 97 -2.75 -18.23 17.16
CA LEU A 97 -2.92 -18.02 18.62
C LEU A 97 -1.88 -18.79 19.45
N ALA A 98 -1.56 -20.04 19.10
CA ALA A 98 -0.47 -20.79 19.73
C ALA A 98 0.91 -20.14 19.47
N LEU A 99 1.05 -19.55 18.29
CA LEU A 99 2.18 -18.71 17.90
C LEU A 99 2.32 -17.48 18.80
N ILE A 100 1.22 -16.78 19.06
CA ILE A 100 1.21 -15.62 19.97
C ILE A 100 1.67 -16.01 21.38
N ASP A 101 1.23 -17.15 21.90
CA ASP A 101 1.64 -17.63 23.22
C ASP A 101 3.14 -17.91 23.29
N THR A 102 3.64 -18.66 22.32
CA THR A 102 5.05 -19.03 22.22
C THR A 102 5.94 -17.79 22.08
N ILE A 103 5.48 -16.82 21.30
CA ILE A 103 6.15 -15.53 21.14
C ILE A 103 6.16 -14.75 22.44
N SER A 104 5.02 -14.62 23.11
CA SER A 104 4.87 -13.88 24.37
C SER A 104 5.84 -14.42 25.43
N ASP A 105 5.93 -15.74 25.56
CA ASP A 105 6.83 -16.39 26.52
C ASP A 105 8.31 -16.19 26.19
N THR A 106 8.65 -16.17 24.90
CA THR A 106 10.04 -15.99 24.47
C THR A 106 10.51 -14.54 24.49
N LEU A 107 9.57 -13.61 24.44
CA LEU A 107 9.84 -12.18 24.29
C LEU A 107 10.03 -11.41 25.60
N LYS A 108 10.21 -12.10 26.74
CA LYS A 108 10.48 -11.47 28.04
C LYS A 108 11.58 -10.40 27.90
N SER A 109 11.25 -9.17 28.30
CA SER A 109 12.09 -8.02 28.02
C SER A 109 13.47 -8.18 28.67
N SER A 110 14.54 -7.94 27.89
CA SER A 110 15.80 -7.57 28.50
C SER A 110 15.53 -6.26 29.24
N GLY A 111 15.71 -6.21 30.57
CA GLY A 111 15.29 -5.09 31.44
C GLY A 111 15.88 -3.69 31.15
N ARG A 112 16.44 -3.46 29.96
CA ARG A 112 16.85 -2.16 29.43
C ARG A 112 15.66 -1.48 28.76
N ILE A 113 15.10 -0.50 29.46
CA ILE A 113 13.90 0.30 29.12
C ILE A 113 13.97 1.00 27.73
N GLN A 114 15.15 1.09 27.10
CA GLN A 114 15.35 1.84 25.85
C GLN A 114 15.47 0.99 24.58
N GLU A 115 15.56 -0.34 24.68
CA GLU A 115 15.70 -1.20 23.50
C GLU A 115 14.31 -1.51 22.90
N SER A 116 14.21 -1.45 21.56
CA SER A 116 13.04 -1.91 20.80
C SER A 116 13.41 -3.17 20.03
N ALA A 117 12.43 -3.99 19.70
CA ALA A 117 12.64 -5.08 18.77
C ALA A 117 11.55 -5.10 17.70
N ILE A 118 11.91 -5.58 16.51
CA ILE A 118 10.96 -5.94 15.46
C ILE A 118 11.07 -7.44 15.27
N VAL A 119 9.94 -8.14 15.35
CA VAL A 119 9.83 -9.57 15.13
C VAL A 119 8.96 -9.80 13.91
N LEU A 120 9.56 -10.34 12.85
CA LEU A 120 8.83 -10.72 11.64
C LEU A 120 8.45 -12.18 11.76
N ILE A 121 7.17 -12.47 11.62
CA ILE A 121 6.59 -13.79 11.85
C ILE A 121 5.94 -14.21 10.55
N VAL A 122 6.46 -15.27 9.94
CA VAL A 122 6.01 -15.77 8.66
C VAL A 122 5.11 -16.98 8.90
N THR A 123 3.82 -16.82 8.57
CA THR A 123 2.78 -17.86 8.73
C THR A 123 2.28 -18.29 7.35
N GLY A 124 1.69 -19.47 7.26
CA GLY A 124 1.17 -20.02 6.00
C GLY A 124 0.99 -21.52 6.04
N ASP A 125 0.43 -22.09 4.97
CA ASP A 125 0.32 -23.54 4.82
C ASP A 125 1.72 -24.18 4.87
N ALA A 126 1.86 -25.23 5.67
CA ALA A 126 3.11 -25.94 5.89
C ALA A 126 3.74 -26.48 4.59
N GLU A 127 2.94 -26.85 3.58
CA GLU A 127 3.43 -27.26 2.26
C GLU A 127 3.96 -26.05 1.48
N ILE A 128 3.23 -24.93 1.52
CA ILE A 128 3.60 -23.69 0.83
C ILE A 128 4.90 -23.10 1.42
N LEU A 129 5.06 -23.12 2.74
CA LEU A 129 6.27 -22.61 3.41
C LEU A 129 7.52 -23.43 3.05
N LYS A 130 7.39 -24.73 2.76
CA LYS A 130 8.51 -25.57 2.30
C LYS A 130 8.96 -25.21 0.88
N GLU A 131 8.06 -24.71 0.04
CA GLU A 131 8.35 -24.35 -1.35
C GLU A 131 9.10 -23.02 -1.49
N VAL A 132 9.08 -22.17 -0.47
CA VAL A 132 9.67 -20.82 -0.53
C VAL A 132 10.81 -20.66 0.47
N PRO A 133 11.99 -21.21 0.17
CA PRO A 133 13.15 -21.09 1.06
C PRO A 133 13.69 -19.65 1.13
N ASP A 134 13.36 -18.76 0.19
CA ASP A 134 13.83 -17.38 0.15
C ASP A 134 12.69 -16.38 -0.17
N LEU A 135 11.93 -15.99 0.85
CA LEU A 135 10.99 -14.85 0.77
C LEU A 135 11.70 -13.49 0.64
N ARG A 136 13.04 -13.49 0.59
CA ARG A 136 13.90 -12.30 0.55
C ARG A 136 13.60 -11.28 1.63
N LEU A 137 13.11 -11.78 2.76
CA LEU A 137 12.64 -10.98 3.89
C LEU A 137 13.82 -10.30 4.56
N ARG A 138 13.84 -8.97 4.54
CA ARG A 138 14.88 -8.16 5.19
C ARG A 138 14.31 -6.90 5.81
N LEU A 139 14.83 -6.52 6.96
CA LEU A 139 14.53 -5.25 7.61
C LEU A 139 15.57 -4.19 7.22
N PHE A 140 15.11 -2.98 6.95
CA PHE A 140 15.95 -1.84 6.57
C PHE A 140 15.65 -0.62 7.44
N ASP A 141 16.68 0.15 7.76
CA ASP A 141 16.51 1.45 8.41
C ASP A 141 16.03 2.55 7.44
N ARG A 142 15.78 3.76 7.96
CA ARG A 142 15.41 4.93 7.15
C ARG A 142 16.40 5.32 6.04
N ASN A 143 17.66 4.87 6.14
CA ASN A 143 18.70 5.10 5.14
C ASN A 143 18.85 3.93 4.17
N ASP A 144 17.93 2.96 4.25
CA ASP A 144 17.89 1.74 3.46
C ASP A 144 19.09 0.82 3.75
N THR A 145 19.61 0.89 4.99
CA THR A 145 20.67 0.02 5.50
C THR A 145 20.04 -1.25 6.05
N ALA A 146 20.46 -2.41 5.52
CA ALA A 146 19.96 -3.68 6.00
C ALA A 146 20.34 -3.91 7.46
N MET A 147 19.35 -4.23 8.29
CA MET A 147 19.54 -4.52 9.70
C MET A 147 20.09 -5.93 9.86
N ARG A 148 21.01 -6.10 10.82
CA ARG A 148 21.56 -7.42 11.14
C ARG A 148 20.50 -8.22 11.89
N ARG A 149 20.19 -9.43 11.41
CA ARG A 149 19.36 -10.40 12.13
C ARG A 149 20.12 -10.87 13.38
N ASP A 150 19.41 -11.00 14.50
CA ASP A 150 19.99 -11.56 15.72
C ASP A 150 20.19 -13.08 15.56
N SER A 151 21.33 -13.48 14.99
CA SER A 151 21.66 -14.88 14.71
C SER A 151 21.86 -15.74 15.97
N GLY A 152 22.15 -15.11 17.11
CA GLY A 152 22.33 -15.79 18.40
C GLY A 152 21.03 -16.11 19.14
N HIS A 153 19.90 -15.59 18.66
CA HIS A 153 18.56 -15.83 19.19
C HIS A 153 17.62 -16.10 18.00
N ALA A 154 17.95 -17.11 17.18
CA ALA A 154 16.92 -17.71 16.36
C ALA A 154 15.86 -18.18 17.36
N ILE A 155 14.74 -17.44 17.43
CA ILE A 155 13.64 -17.82 18.28
C ILE A 155 13.11 -19.09 17.63
N ASN A 156 13.55 -20.23 18.16
CA ASN A 156 13.04 -21.52 17.76
C ASN A 156 11.69 -21.63 18.44
N LEU A 157 10.73 -20.89 17.88
CA LEU A 157 9.34 -21.03 18.25
C LEU A 157 8.98 -22.45 17.77
N ASP A 158 8.74 -23.36 18.69
CA ASP A 158 8.27 -24.72 18.39
C ASP A 158 6.79 -24.63 17.98
N LEU A 159 6.56 -24.06 16.80
CA LEU A 159 5.23 -23.66 16.30
C LEU A 159 4.46 -24.80 15.67
N GLY A 160 4.93 -26.04 15.79
CA GLY A 160 4.26 -27.22 15.27
C GLY A 160 4.16 -27.32 13.74
N SER A 161 4.52 -26.29 12.96
CA SER A 161 4.30 -26.29 11.50
C SER A 161 5.15 -25.28 10.72
N ASN A 162 6.44 -25.53 10.46
CA ASN A 162 7.31 -24.80 9.48
C ASN A 162 7.36 -23.26 9.50
N GLU A 163 6.71 -22.61 10.46
CA GLU A 163 6.67 -21.16 10.61
C GLU A 163 8.06 -20.63 10.96
N GLN A 164 8.33 -19.39 10.54
CA GLN A 164 9.64 -18.79 10.70
C GLN A 164 9.55 -17.43 11.36
N ALA A 165 10.33 -17.23 12.43
CA ALA A 165 10.47 -15.93 13.08
C ALA A 165 11.87 -15.32 12.88
N TYR A 166 11.87 -14.01 12.67
CA TYR A 166 13.06 -13.19 12.45
C TYR A 166 13.05 -12.02 13.43
N ALA A 167 13.89 -12.10 14.46
CA ALA A 167 14.03 -11.03 15.44
C ALA A 167 15.16 -10.06 15.08
N TYR A 168 14.89 -8.77 15.27
CA TYR A 168 15.82 -7.67 15.07
C TYR A 168 15.77 -6.73 16.27
N ARG A 169 16.85 -6.64 17.04
CA ARG A 169 17.04 -5.57 18.02
C ARG A 169 17.41 -4.27 17.32
N VAL A 170 16.60 -3.25 17.54
CA VAL A 170 16.73 -1.95 16.87
C VAL A 170 16.53 -0.80 17.84
N LYS A 171 17.06 0.38 17.49
CA LYS A 171 16.71 1.61 18.21
C LYS A 171 15.28 2.02 17.87
N PRO A 172 14.58 2.72 18.78
CA PRO A 172 13.28 3.30 18.47
C PRO A 172 13.38 4.18 17.21
N GLY A 173 12.51 3.95 16.23
CA GLY A 173 12.68 4.52 14.91
C GLY A 173 11.71 4.00 13.87
N ARG A 174 11.89 4.47 12.63
CA ARG A 174 11.10 4.05 11.48
C ARG A 174 11.95 3.14 10.61
N PHE A 175 11.40 1.98 10.29
CA PHE A 175 12.02 0.95 9.47
C PHE A 175 11.09 0.62 8.31
N HIS A 176 11.58 -0.15 7.36
CA HIS A 176 10.73 -0.84 6.39
C HIS A 176 11.20 -2.27 6.21
N ILE A 177 10.26 -3.17 5.98
CA ILE A 177 10.56 -4.54 5.57
C ILE A 177 10.53 -4.62 4.05
N GLY A 178 11.47 -5.36 3.48
CA GLY A 178 11.45 -5.76 2.08
C GLY A 178 11.12 -7.24 1.99
N PHE A 179 10.17 -7.62 1.12
CA PHE A 179 9.73 -9.00 0.94
C PHE A 179 9.28 -9.27 -0.50
N GLN A 180 9.24 -10.56 -0.88
CA GLN A 180 8.65 -10.99 -2.15
C GLN A 180 7.15 -11.21 -1.97
N SER A 181 6.34 -10.49 -2.75
CA SER A 181 4.88 -10.59 -2.70
C SER A 181 4.37 -11.82 -3.45
N VAL A 182 3.10 -12.14 -3.25
CA VAL A 182 2.38 -13.16 -4.01
C VAL A 182 2.37 -12.89 -5.53
N LEU A 183 2.60 -11.65 -5.95
CA LEU A 183 2.74 -11.25 -7.35
C LEU A 183 4.16 -11.44 -7.90
N ASN A 184 5.09 -12.03 -7.13
CA ASN A 184 6.51 -12.17 -7.47
C ASN A 184 7.22 -10.81 -7.67
N GLU A 185 6.83 -9.80 -6.89
CA GLU A 185 7.43 -8.46 -6.88
C GLU A 185 8.08 -8.20 -5.52
N ARG A 186 9.20 -7.48 -5.47
CA ARG A 186 9.76 -7.05 -4.18
C ARG A 186 9.10 -5.79 -3.70
N LEU A 187 8.29 -5.95 -2.66
CA LEU A 187 7.58 -4.87 -1.99
C LEU A 187 8.34 -4.41 -0.74
N GLY A 188 8.15 -3.14 -0.42
CA GLY A 188 8.51 -2.49 0.82
C GLY A 188 7.25 -2.14 1.61
N LEU A 189 7.29 -2.33 2.93
CA LEU A 189 6.23 -1.91 3.87
C LEU A 189 6.87 -1.24 5.08
N ALA A 190 6.34 -0.08 5.49
CA ALA A 190 6.85 0.64 6.67
C ALA A 190 6.52 -0.13 7.96
N VAL A 191 7.47 -0.16 8.90
CA VAL A 191 7.31 -0.82 10.20
C VAL A 191 7.86 0.10 11.30
N PRO A 192 7.05 0.45 12.32
CA PRO A 192 7.52 1.25 13.45
C PRO A 192 8.29 0.40 14.47
N ALA A 193 9.26 1.01 15.16
CA ALA A 193 9.87 0.44 16.36
C ALA A 193 9.66 1.42 17.52
N LEU A 194 8.75 1.10 18.44
CA LEU A 194 8.40 1.98 19.55
C LEU A 194 9.29 1.72 20.77
N ALA A 195 9.68 2.78 21.46
CA ALA A 195 10.55 2.69 22.63
C ALA A 195 9.94 1.80 23.73
N GLY A 196 10.74 0.85 24.24
CA GLY A 196 10.33 -0.08 25.30
C GLY A 196 9.26 -1.10 24.87
N ARG A 197 9.01 -1.24 23.57
CA ARG A 197 8.01 -2.16 23.01
C ARG A 197 8.63 -3.01 21.90
N GLN A 198 7.99 -4.13 21.64
CA GLN A 198 8.34 -5.02 20.54
C GLN A 198 7.23 -4.93 19.50
N THR A 199 7.61 -4.70 18.25
CA THR A 199 6.69 -4.69 17.12
C THR A 199 6.63 -6.09 16.52
N LEU A 200 5.45 -6.70 16.54
CA LEU A 200 5.19 -7.99 15.93
C LEU A 200 4.58 -7.75 14.55
N VAL A 201 5.15 -8.37 13.53
CA VAL A 201 4.70 -8.26 12.14
C VAL A 201 4.35 -9.66 11.64
N PHE A 202 3.06 -9.94 11.52
CA PHE A 202 2.54 -11.20 11.01
C PHE A 202 2.41 -11.12 9.49
N LEU A 203 3.15 -11.96 8.77
CA LEU A 203 3.23 -12.01 7.31
C LEU A 203 2.70 -13.35 6.83
N THR A 204 1.56 -13.36 6.16
CA THR A 204 0.97 -14.59 5.64
C THR A 204 1.48 -14.88 4.23
N VAL A 205 2.04 -16.07 4.04
CA VAL A 205 2.44 -16.62 2.74
C VAL A 205 1.24 -17.30 2.10
N THR A 206 0.92 -16.91 0.87
CA THR A 206 -0.17 -17.50 0.10
C THR A 206 0.33 -17.95 -1.27
N ARG A 207 -0.44 -18.84 -1.90
CA ARG A 207 -0.28 -19.22 -3.30
C ARG A 207 -1.40 -18.58 -4.11
N THR A 208 -1.04 -17.96 -5.22
CA THR A 208 -2.01 -17.41 -6.18
C THR A 208 -1.69 -17.88 -7.60
N LYS A 209 -2.71 -17.89 -8.46
CA LYS A 209 -2.58 -18.18 -9.89
C LYS A 209 -2.61 -16.85 -10.65
N LEU A 210 -1.54 -16.55 -11.35
CA LEU A 210 -1.36 -15.33 -12.14
C LEU A 210 -1.53 -15.64 -13.62
N ILE A 211 -2.22 -14.76 -14.35
CA ILE A 211 -2.26 -14.81 -15.81
C ILE A 211 -1.19 -13.84 -16.32
N VAL A 212 -0.16 -14.37 -16.98
CA VAL A 212 0.99 -13.59 -17.44
C VAL A 212 1.09 -13.67 -18.97
N PRO A 213 1.35 -12.53 -19.67
CA PRO A 213 1.61 -12.57 -21.10
C PRO A 213 2.97 -13.21 -21.40
N ASP A 214 3.00 -14.12 -22.38
CA ASP A 214 4.19 -14.82 -22.86
C ASP A 214 4.12 -14.97 -24.39
N ASP A 215 5.02 -14.31 -25.11
CA ASP A 215 5.11 -14.30 -26.58
C ASP A 215 3.76 -14.13 -27.32
N GLY A 216 2.91 -13.25 -26.81
CA GLY A 216 1.59 -12.94 -27.38
C GLY A 216 0.45 -13.89 -26.95
N GLN A 217 0.73 -14.87 -26.10
CA GLN A 217 -0.26 -15.72 -25.43
C GLN A 217 -0.38 -15.35 -23.94
N PHE A 218 -1.40 -15.85 -23.26
CA PHE A 218 -1.55 -15.72 -21.81
C PHE A 218 -1.39 -17.10 -21.17
N VAL A 219 -0.48 -17.20 -20.20
CA VAL A 219 -0.17 -18.45 -19.50
C VAL A 219 -0.53 -18.29 -18.02
N GLU A 220 -1.13 -19.33 -17.43
CA GLU A 220 -1.38 -19.41 -16.00
C GLU A 220 -0.11 -19.85 -15.26
N GLU A 221 0.33 -19.06 -14.30
CA GLU A 221 1.52 -19.30 -13.48
C GLU A 221 1.14 -19.33 -12.00
N SER A 222 1.52 -20.39 -11.29
CA SER A 222 1.42 -20.42 -9.83
C SER A 222 2.55 -19.60 -9.21
N SER A 223 2.20 -18.61 -8.42
CA SER A 223 3.14 -17.77 -7.68
C SER A 223 2.89 -17.90 -6.19
N VAL A 224 3.99 -17.95 -5.42
CA VAL A 224 3.96 -18.03 -3.97
C VAL A 224 4.74 -16.86 -3.40
N GLY A 225 4.16 -16.19 -2.40
CA GLY A 225 4.82 -15.09 -1.72
C GLY A 225 3.94 -14.53 -0.60
N ILE A 226 4.39 -13.43 0.00
CA ILE A 226 3.65 -12.78 1.07
C ILE A 226 2.45 -12.01 0.50
N ASP A 227 1.29 -12.19 1.11
CA ASP A 227 0.10 -11.39 0.87
C ASP A 227 0.09 -10.19 1.82
N PRO A 228 0.38 -8.97 1.33
CA PRO A 228 0.37 -7.80 2.19
C PRO A 228 -1.01 -7.53 2.80
N VAL A 229 -2.12 -7.88 2.13
CA VAL A 229 -3.48 -7.59 2.61
C VAL A 229 -3.77 -8.31 3.94
N LYS A 230 -3.19 -9.50 4.12
CA LYS A 230 -3.33 -10.31 5.34
C LYS A 230 -2.32 -9.94 6.43
N THR A 231 -1.42 -8.99 6.17
CA THR A 231 -0.41 -8.59 7.14
C THR A 231 -1.08 -7.91 8.34
N THR A 232 -0.61 -8.23 9.55
CA THR A 232 -1.04 -7.55 10.79
C THR A 232 0.19 -7.06 11.55
N ILE A 233 0.16 -5.81 11.99
CA ILE A 233 1.24 -5.19 12.77
C ILE A 233 0.68 -4.75 14.11
N VAL A 234 1.27 -5.21 15.20
CA VAL A 234 0.92 -4.78 16.56
C VAL A 234 2.18 -4.52 17.36
N THR A 235 2.06 -3.81 18.48
CA THR A 235 3.14 -3.74 19.45
C THR A 235 2.73 -4.27 20.82
N VAL A 236 3.67 -4.93 21.47
CA VAL A 236 3.52 -5.54 22.79
C VAL A 236 4.59 -5.02 23.73
N ARG A 237 4.27 -5.01 25.02
CA ARG A 237 5.29 -4.87 26.07
C ARG A 237 5.68 -6.27 26.53
N GLY A 238 6.94 -6.44 26.92
CA GLY A 238 7.43 -7.74 27.37
C GLY A 238 6.89 -8.20 28.74
N ASP A 239 6.03 -7.41 29.38
CA ASP A 239 5.37 -7.70 30.68
C ASP A 239 3.85 -7.94 30.55
N GLU A 240 3.33 -8.05 29.33
CA GLU A 240 1.89 -8.23 29.10
C GLU A 240 1.45 -9.68 29.19
N GLU A 241 0.24 -9.88 29.72
CA GLU A 241 -0.41 -11.18 29.75
C GLU A 241 -0.81 -11.62 28.33
N THR A 242 -0.60 -12.90 28.02
CA THR A 242 -0.78 -13.46 26.68
C THR A 242 -2.14 -13.18 26.06
N TYR A 243 -3.22 -13.23 26.84
CA TYR A 243 -4.56 -12.94 26.34
C TYR A 243 -4.71 -11.49 25.82
N ARG A 244 -3.96 -10.54 26.37
CA ARG A 244 -3.97 -9.14 25.90
C ARG A 244 -3.29 -9.01 24.55
N VAL A 245 -2.25 -9.80 24.30
CA VAL A 245 -1.59 -9.84 23.00
C VAL A 245 -2.54 -10.39 21.94
N ARG A 246 -3.21 -11.52 22.23
CA ARG A 246 -4.23 -12.12 21.35
C ARG A 246 -5.34 -11.11 21.03
N GLU A 247 -5.84 -10.43 22.05
CA GLU A 247 -6.90 -9.43 21.89
C GLU A 247 -6.47 -8.25 21.00
N ARG A 248 -5.22 -7.80 21.11
CA ARG A 248 -4.69 -6.72 20.25
C ARG A 248 -4.54 -7.15 18.80
N VAL A 249 -4.04 -8.36 18.54
CA VAL A 249 -3.93 -8.88 17.17
C VAL A 249 -5.31 -8.95 16.52
N ARG A 250 -6.30 -9.45 17.27
CA ARG A 250 -7.70 -9.51 16.81
C ARG A 250 -8.30 -8.14 16.54
N LEU A 251 -8.16 -7.18 17.47
CA LEU A 251 -8.65 -5.81 17.29
C LEU A 251 -7.94 -5.08 16.15
N ALA A 252 -6.63 -5.28 16.00
CA ALA A 252 -5.87 -4.74 14.87
C ALA A 252 -6.41 -5.30 13.55
N GLY A 253 -6.59 -6.63 13.44
CA GLY A 253 -7.17 -7.26 12.26
C GLY A 253 -8.55 -6.73 11.91
N LEU A 254 -9.42 -6.52 12.91
CA LEU A 254 -10.75 -5.93 12.72
C LEU A 254 -10.67 -4.50 12.16
N LEU A 255 -9.86 -3.63 12.77
CA LEU A 255 -9.73 -2.23 12.36
C LEU A 255 -9.04 -2.08 11.00
N LEU A 256 -8.06 -2.94 10.71
CA LEU A 256 -7.42 -3.02 9.39
C LEU A 256 -8.41 -3.49 8.31
N TYR A 257 -9.27 -4.45 8.65
CA TYR A 257 -10.37 -4.86 7.77
C TYR A 257 -11.35 -3.70 7.50
N ASP A 258 -11.69 -2.92 8.52
CA ASP A 258 -12.54 -1.72 8.36
C ASP A 258 -11.92 -0.69 7.42
N LEU A 259 -10.62 -0.42 7.58
CA LEU A 259 -9.88 0.48 6.72
C LEU A 259 -9.82 0.00 5.28
N SER A 260 -9.66 -1.31 5.05
CA SER A 260 -9.58 -1.90 3.72
C SER A 260 -10.92 -1.90 2.98
N ASN A 261 -12.00 -2.19 3.68
CA ASN A 261 -13.32 -2.39 3.08
C ASN A 261 -14.24 -1.17 3.20
N GLY A 262 -13.79 -0.13 3.90
CA GLY A 262 -14.62 1.03 4.20
C GLY A 262 -15.79 0.68 5.13
N THR A 263 -15.63 -0.29 6.02
CA THR A 263 -16.62 -0.61 7.06
C THR A 263 -16.32 0.15 8.35
N ASN A 264 -17.20 -0.02 9.35
CA ASN A 264 -17.03 0.59 10.67
C ASN A 264 -17.48 -0.40 11.75
N SER A 265 -16.52 -0.89 12.54
CA SER A 265 -16.73 -1.81 13.65
C SER A 265 -16.47 -1.14 15.01
N LEU A 266 -16.45 0.21 15.09
CA LEU A 266 -16.26 0.98 16.32
C LEU A 266 -17.49 0.93 17.23
N SER A 267 -17.75 -0.24 17.82
CA SER A 267 -18.80 -0.40 18.82
C SER A 267 -18.40 0.17 20.17
N ARG A 268 -19.36 0.30 21.10
CA ARG A 268 -19.13 0.83 22.46
C ARG A 268 -17.98 0.12 23.17
N ASP A 269 -17.88 -1.19 23.00
CA ASP A 269 -16.86 -2.00 23.65
C ASP A 269 -15.49 -1.84 22.99
N VAL A 270 -15.45 -1.70 21.66
CA VAL A 270 -14.18 -1.40 20.96
C VAL A 270 -13.69 -0.02 21.37
N VAL A 271 -14.59 0.97 21.41
CA VAL A 271 -14.29 2.34 21.84
C VAL A 271 -13.78 2.38 23.28
N SER A 272 -14.39 1.63 24.20
CA SER A 272 -13.93 1.58 25.60
C SER A 272 -12.53 0.97 25.74
N VAL A 273 -12.19 -0.03 24.92
CA VAL A 273 -10.83 -0.57 24.84
C VAL A 273 -9.86 0.46 24.27
N LEU A 274 -10.23 1.21 23.23
CA LEU A 274 -9.38 2.24 22.63
C LEU A 274 -9.17 3.46 23.55
N ASP A 275 -10.15 3.75 24.41
CA ASP A 275 -10.07 4.80 25.44
C ASP A 275 -9.10 4.43 26.58
N ASP A 276 -8.79 3.15 26.81
CA ASP A 276 -7.77 2.74 27.79
C ASP A 276 -6.36 3.14 27.29
N ILE A 277 -5.67 3.95 28.09
CA ILE A 277 -4.28 4.39 27.84
C ILE A 277 -3.27 3.24 27.79
N LYS A 278 -3.62 2.08 28.36
CA LYS A 278 -2.79 0.86 28.33
C LYS A 278 -2.94 0.08 27.01
N THR A 279 -3.92 0.43 26.19
CA THR A 279 -4.10 -0.18 24.87
C THR A 279 -2.91 0.17 23.97
N ASP A 280 -2.55 -0.77 23.10
CA ASP A 280 -1.43 -0.60 22.17
C ASP A 280 -1.59 0.71 21.38
N PRO A 281 -0.59 1.62 21.41
CA PRO A 281 -0.65 2.87 20.66
C PRO A 281 -0.89 2.67 19.15
N LEU A 282 -0.46 1.55 18.55
CA LEU A 282 -0.80 1.26 17.15
C LEU A 282 -2.28 0.89 16.96
N VAL A 283 -2.86 0.09 17.86
CA VAL A 283 -4.28 -0.25 17.83
C VAL A 283 -5.15 1.00 18.04
N ARG A 284 -4.77 1.88 18.99
CA ARG A 284 -5.41 3.20 19.18
C ARG A 284 -5.33 4.05 17.92
N LEU A 285 -4.17 4.08 17.27
CA LEU A 285 -4.00 4.76 15.99
C LEU A 285 -4.90 4.16 14.90
N TYR A 286 -5.00 2.84 14.76
CA TYR A 286 -5.93 2.20 13.81
C TYR A 286 -7.39 2.59 14.07
N GLY A 287 -7.81 2.64 15.33
CA GLY A 287 -9.14 3.11 15.72
C GLY A 287 -9.39 4.56 15.32
N ALA A 288 -8.40 5.44 15.54
CA ALA A 288 -8.48 6.84 15.12
C ALA A 288 -8.58 6.99 13.59
N LEU A 289 -7.79 6.22 12.84
CA LEU A 289 -7.82 6.22 11.38
C LEU A 289 -9.18 5.70 10.88
N ALA A 290 -9.71 4.61 11.45
CA ALA A 290 -11.01 4.06 11.09
C ALA A 290 -12.15 5.07 11.34
N ALA A 291 -12.13 5.75 12.49
CA ALA A 291 -13.11 6.78 12.84
C ALA A 291 -13.06 7.97 11.87
N LEU A 292 -11.87 8.47 11.55
CA LEU A 292 -11.67 9.57 10.59
C LEU A 292 -12.10 9.15 9.17
N SER A 293 -11.78 7.93 8.76
CA SER A 293 -12.20 7.38 7.46
C SER A 293 -13.72 7.26 7.36
N ALA A 294 -14.40 6.75 8.39
CA ALA A 294 -15.86 6.67 8.44
C ALA A 294 -16.51 8.06 8.40
N TYR A 295 -15.99 9.02 9.17
CA TYR A 295 -16.45 10.41 9.11
C TYR A 295 -16.31 11.02 7.70
N LYS A 296 -15.18 10.79 7.04
CA LYS A 296 -14.93 11.29 5.67
C LYS A 296 -15.90 10.69 4.64
N ARG A 297 -16.36 9.46 4.85
CA ARG A 297 -17.40 8.82 4.04
C ARG A 297 -18.82 9.33 4.35
N GLY A 298 -18.98 10.19 5.37
CA GLY A 298 -20.27 10.67 5.83
C GLY A 298 -21.05 9.62 6.64
N GLU A 299 -20.37 8.58 7.14
CA GLU A 299 -20.99 7.59 8.01
C GLU A 299 -21.19 8.17 9.41
N ASP A 300 -22.35 7.88 10.01
CA ASP A 300 -22.59 8.21 11.40
C ASP A 300 -21.73 7.28 12.28
N LEU A 301 -20.85 7.87 13.08
CA LEU A 301 -20.02 7.14 14.04
C LEU A 301 -20.85 6.59 15.21
N GLY A 302 -22.14 6.92 15.30
CA GLY A 302 -23.04 6.52 16.37
C GLY A 302 -22.94 7.48 17.55
N ALA A 303 -24.08 8.03 17.98
CA ALA A 303 -24.19 8.73 19.25
C ALA A 303 -24.29 7.71 20.38
N PHE A 304 -23.21 7.52 21.13
CA PHE A 304 -23.16 6.55 22.25
C PHE A 304 -23.86 7.03 23.52
N ASP A 305 -24.26 8.30 23.58
CA ASP A 305 -25.07 8.83 24.69
C ASP A 305 -26.52 9.03 24.22
N GLU A 306 -27.36 8.06 24.57
CA GLU A 306 -28.81 8.20 24.61
C GLU A 306 -29.21 9.32 25.58
N ILE A 307 -29.41 10.53 25.07
CA ILE A 307 -30.64 11.27 25.38
C ILE A 307 -31.19 11.78 24.05
N ALA A 308 -32.20 11.07 23.56
CA ALA A 308 -32.88 11.25 22.30
C ALA A 308 -33.68 12.56 22.23
N SER A 309 -33.02 13.72 22.14
CA SER A 309 -33.70 14.95 21.77
C SER A 309 -32.92 15.75 20.74
N VAL A 310 -33.48 15.78 19.53
CA VAL A 310 -33.15 16.62 18.37
C VAL A 310 -31.99 16.11 17.50
N ARG A 311 -32.32 15.15 16.62
CA ARG A 311 -31.53 14.80 15.43
C ARG A 311 -31.42 16.03 14.52
N THR A 312 -30.34 16.81 14.66
CA THR A 312 -29.89 17.69 13.58
C THR A 312 -29.13 16.83 12.57
N ALA A 313 -29.49 16.94 11.30
CA ALA A 313 -29.13 16.00 10.23
C ALA A 313 -27.66 16.08 9.75
N ALA A 314 -26.74 16.52 10.60
CA ALA A 314 -25.31 16.49 10.32
C ALA A 314 -24.60 15.83 11.50
N GLY A 315 -24.10 14.60 11.30
CA GLY A 315 -23.31 13.86 12.27
C GLY A 315 -22.12 14.72 12.72
N SER A 316 -22.23 15.29 13.92
CA SER A 316 -21.22 16.18 14.45
C SER A 316 -20.05 15.35 14.94
N LEU A 317 -18.87 15.52 14.32
CA LEU A 317 -17.62 14.92 14.80
C LEU A 317 -17.24 15.39 16.21
N GLN A 318 -17.86 16.47 16.72
CA GLN A 318 -17.44 17.16 17.94
C GLN A 318 -17.25 16.26 19.18
N PRO A 319 -18.13 15.30 19.50
CA PRO A 319 -17.91 14.39 20.64
C PRO A 319 -16.71 13.46 20.43
N TRP A 320 -16.43 13.14 19.17
CA TRP A 320 -15.36 12.23 18.76
C TRP A 320 -14.00 12.90 18.65
N VAL A 321 -13.93 14.21 18.37
CA VAL A 321 -12.66 14.94 18.17
C VAL A 321 -11.71 14.74 19.36
N ALA A 322 -12.22 14.84 20.59
CA ALA A 322 -11.40 14.67 21.79
C ALA A 322 -10.85 13.25 21.90
N ARG A 323 -11.70 12.23 21.75
CA ARG A 323 -11.30 10.81 21.80
C ARG A 323 -10.29 10.48 20.71
N ILE A 324 -10.57 10.85 19.46
CA ILE A 324 -9.66 10.64 18.33
C ILE A 324 -8.32 11.33 18.59
N CYS A 325 -8.33 12.57 19.11
CA CYS A 325 -7.10 13.26 19.48
C CYS A 325 -6.29 12.50 20.55
N ASP A 326 -6.95 11.91 21.54
CA ASP A 326 -6.30 11.13 22.60
C ASP A 326 -5.78 9.78 22.09
N TRP A 327 -6.42 9.22 21.06
CA TRP A 327 -6.04 7.96 20.43
C TRP A 327 -4.84 8.12 19.49
N ILE A 328 -4.70 9.26 18.81
CA ILE A 328 -3.56 9.53 17.93
C ILE A 328 -2.32 9.77 18.79
N PRO A 329 -1.29 8.91 18.71
CA PRO A 329 -0.09 9.10 19.50
C PRO A 329 0.68 10.35 19.07
N ASN A 330 1.34 11.04 20.00
CA ASN A 330 2.10 12.27 19.72
C ASN A 330 3.16 12.03 18.62
N PRO A 331 3.04 12.62 17.40
CA PRO A 331 3.94 12.38 16.28
C PRO A 331 5.42 12.66 16.51
N GLY A 332 5.75 13.43 17.56
CA GLY A 332 7.13 13.68 17.99
C GLY A 332 7.78 12.50 18.74
N GLN A 333 6.99 11.52 19.20
CA GLN A 333 7.53 10.35 19.90
C GLN A 333 8.40 9.51 18.95
N PRO A 334 9.64 9.15 19.36
CA PRO A 334 10.53 8.32 18.56
C PRO A 334 9.88 6.99 18.16
N GLY A 335 9.93 6.70 16.86
CA GLY A 335 9.48 5.43 16.30
C GLY A 335 8.04 5.34 15.88
N LEU A 336 7.21 6.35 16.17
CA LEU A 336 5.85 6.36 15.66
C LEU A 336 5.80 6.44 14.13
N PRO A 337 4.81 5.75 13.53
CA PRO A 337 4.60 5.79 12.09
C PRO A 337 4.13 7.19 11.65
N THR A 338 4.42 7.55 10.40
CA THR A 338 4.00 8.84 9.81
C THR A 338 2.49 8.97 9.68
N ASP A 339 1.76 7.86 9.83
CA ASP A 339 0.31 7.75 9.87
C ASP A 339 -0.29 8.63 10.96
N ALA A 340 0.34 8.72 12.14
CA ALA A 340 -0.11 9.60 13.22
C ALA A 340 -0.09 11.07 12.81
N LEU A 341 0.94 11.49 12.06
CA LEU A 341 1.04 12.86 11.56
C LEU A 341 -0.03 13.16 10.50
N ALA A 342 -0.27 12.22 9.58
CA ALA A 342 -1.32 12.35 8.58
C ALA A 342 -2.72 12.38 9.23
N ALA A 343 -2.95 11.56 10.25
CA ALA A 343 -4.19 11.55 11.04
C ALA A 343 -4.42 12.90 11.75
N HIS A 344 -3.38 13.50 12.33
CA HIS A 344 -3.49 14.84 12.92
C HIS A 344 -3.86 15.91 11.89
N TRP A 345 -3.29 15.86 10.67
CA TRP A 345 -3.65 16.79 9.61
C TRP A 345 -5.11 16.61 9.18
N GLU A 346 -5.58 15.37 9.05
CA GLU A 346 -6.99 15.10 8.72
C GLU A 346 -7.93 15.55 9.83
N LEU A 347 -7.59 15.28 11.09
CA LEU A 347 -8.38 15.76 12.24
C LEU A 347 -8.43 17.29 12.29
N ALA A 348 -7.32 17.97 11.99
CA ALA A 348 -7.27 19.43 11.92
C ALA A 348 -8.17 20.00 10.82
N ARG A 349 -8.27 19.32 9.68
CA ARG A 349 -9.18 19.68 8.58
C ARG A 349 -10.64 19.42 8.94
N ALA A 350 -10.92 18.30 9.59
CA ALA A 350 -12.27 17.90 9.96
C ALA A 350 -12.88 18.74 11.11
N ALA A 351 -12.03 19.24 12.02
CA ALA A 351 -12.46 20.03 13.19
C ALA A 351 -11.57 21.28 13.40
N PRO A 352 -11.66 22.29 12.50
CA PRO A 352 -10.88 23.51 12.63
C PRO A 352 -11.23 24.24 13.93
N GLY A 353 -10.22 24.55 14.76
CA GLY A 353 -10.37 25.33 16.00
C GLY A 353 -10.36 24.53 17.31
N LYS A 354 -10.44 23.19 17.26
CA LYS A 354 -10.32 22.34 18.48
C LYS A 354 -8.90 21.92 18.79
N ILE A 355 -8.05 21.81 17.78
CA ILE A 355 -6.62 21.53 17.98
C ILE A 355 -5.93 22.84 18.34
N SER A 356 -5.49 22.97 19.60
CA SER A 356 -4.80 24.16 20.08
C SER A 356 -3.60 24.47 19.18
N LYS A 357 -3.46 25.74 18.78
CA LYS A 357 -2.32 26.23 17.99
C LYS A 357 -0.99 25.95 18.68
N ASP A 358 -0.98 25.91 20.02
CA ASP A 358 0.23 25.67 20.81
C ASP A 358 0.71 24.23 20.69
N GLY A 359 -0.20 23.26 20.55
CA GLY A 359 0.14 21.85 20.33
C GLY A 359 0.76 21.58 18.94
N ASN A 360 0.42 22.39 17.93
CA ASN A 360 0.88 22.20 16.56
C ASN A 360 2.33 22.65 16.32
N THR A 361 2.89 23.53 17.16
CA THR A 361 4.25 24.05 16.94
C THR A 361 5.33 22.99 17.18
N ALA A 362 5.03 21.93 17.93
CA ALA A 362 5.95 20.83 18.21
C ALA A 362 5.84 19.67 17.19
N LEU A 363 4.85 19.69 16.29
CA LEU A 363 4.64 18.59 15.35
C LEU A 363 5.66 18.62 14.20
N PRO A 364 6.15 17.45 13.75
CA PRO A 364 6.94 17.39 12.54
C PRO A 364 6.18 18.02 11.37
N THR A 365 6.82 18.92 10.65
CA THR A 365 6.19 19.65 9.55
C THR A 365 6.13 18.84 8.26
N ARG A 366 6.85 17.70 8.19
CA ARG A 366 7.07 16.94 6.96
C ARG A 366 7.09 15.43 7.17
N ILE A 367 6.53 14.70 6.21
CA ILE A 367 6.62 13.25 6.05
C ILE A 367 7.87 12.93 5.24
N GLU A 368 8.82 12.20 5.84
CA GLU A 368 10.08 11.78 5.19
C GLU A 368 10.08 10.32 4.73
N THR A 369 9.25 9.50 5.37
CA THR A 369 9.02 8.10 5.06
C THR A 369 7.55 7.93 4.68
N PRO A 370 7.19 7.09 3.70
CA PRO A 370 5.79 6.81 3.43
C PRO A 370 5.04 6.36 4.70
N PRO A 371 3.76 6.76 4.87
CA PRO A 371 2.86 6.11 5.83
C PRO A 371 2.77 4.61 5.60
N MET A 372 2.38 3.91 6.64
CA MET A 372 2.20 2.47 6.64
C MET A 372 0.85 2.08 6.01
N LEU A 373 -0.17 2.92 6.18
CA LEU A 373 -1.53 2.69 5.69
C LEU A 373 -1.87 3.58 4.51
N GLU A 374 -2.65 3.04 3.58
CA GLU A 374 -3.04 3.72 2.35
C GLU A 374 -3.90 4.96 2.63
N CYS A 375 -4.86 4.89 3.55
CA CYS A 375 -5.71 6.04 3.89
C CYS A 375 -4.89 7.23 4.41
N ALA A 376 -3.90 6.97 5.27
CA ALA A 376 -3.00 8.00 5.78
C ALA A 376 -2.12 8.59 4.67
N TRP A 377 -1.72 7.79 3.67
CA TRP A 377 -1.02 8.30 2.49
C TRP A 377 -1.88 9.23 1.64
N LEU A 378 -3.15 8.90 1.44
CA LEU A 378 -4.09 9.78 0.73
C LEU A 378 -4.25 11.11 1.46
N TRP A 379 -4.42 11.12 2.78
CA TRP A 379 -4.52 12.35 3.56
C TRP A 379 -3.25 13.19 3.56
N ALA A 380 -2.09 12.53 3.51
CA ALA A 380 -0.81 13.20 3.32
C ALA A 380 -0.71 13.86 1.93
N ILE A 381 -1.22 13.20 0.88
CA ILE A 381 -1.30 13.78 -0.47
C ILE A 381 -2.20 15.02 -0.47
N GLU A 382 -3.37 14.95 0.15
CA GLU A 382 -4.28 16.10 0.29
C GLU A 382 -3.59 17.26 1.00
N GLU A 383 -2.90 16.96 2.10
CA GLU A 383 -2.15 17.99 2.83
C GLU A 383 -1.04 18.61 1.98
N SER A 384 -0.42 17.80 1.11
CA SER A 384 0.62 18.30 0.22
C SER A 384 0.09 19.31 -0.81
N ILE A 385 -1.19 19.27 -1.17
CA ILE A 385 -1.79 20.29 -2.05
C ILE A 385 -1.86 21.65 -1.35
N VAL A 386 -2.22 21.66 -0.07
CA VAL A 386 -2.28 22.88 0.75
C VAL A 386 -0.86 23.35 1.12
N ARG A 387 0.01 22.41 1.50
CA ARG A 387 1.41 22.64 1.88
C ARG A 387 2.33 21.79 1.00
N PRO A 388 2.82 22.30 -0.14
CA PRO A 388 3.66 21.55 -1.09
C PRO A 388 4.93 20.90 -0.52
N ASP A 389 5.37 21.33 0.66
CA ASP A 389 6.53 20.80 1.36
C ASP A 389 6.20 19.74 2.43
N ALA A 390 4.90 19.43 2.65
CA ALA A 390 4.44 18.49 3.67
C ALA A 390 4.96 17.06 3.42
N ILE A 391 5.26 16.71 2.18
CA ILE A 391 5.88 15.43 1.81
C ILE A 391 7.26 15.68 1.22
N ARG A 392 8.30 15.14 1.86
CA ARG A 392 9.67 15.23 1.37
C ARG A 392 9.90 14.19 0.28
N GLY A 393 10.46 14.60 -0.87
CA GLY A 393 10.80 13.69 -1.97
C GLY A 393 12.02 12.79 -1.70
N THR A 394 11.96 11.94 -0.67
CA THR A 394 12.95 10.88 -0.40
C THR A 394 12.81 9.74 -1.41
N ALA A 395 13.79 8.83 -1.47
CA ALA A 395 13.74 7.69 -2.39
C ALA A 395 12.55 6.75 -2.09
N LEU A 396 12.24 6.52 -0.81
CA LEU A 396 11.10 5.71 -0.38
C LEU A 396 9.77 6.38 -0.71
N VAL A 397 9.64 7.69 -0.48
CA VAL A 397 8.45 8.46 -0.89
C VAL A 397 8.26 8.42 -2.41
N ALA A 398 9.35 8.56 -3.17
CA ALA A 398 9.29 8.46 -4.63
C ALA A 398 8.89 7.04 -5.09
N ALA A 399 9.31 5.99 -4.38
CA ALA A 399 8.90 4.62 -4.64
C ALA A 399 7.40 4.44 -4.36
N ALA A 400 6.92 4.84 -3.18
CA ALA A 400 5.50 4.80 -2.83
C ALA A 400 4.61 5.55 -3.82
N THR A 401 5.04 6.74 -4.25
CA THR A 401 4.34 7.55 -5.27
C THR A 401 4.22 6.83 -6.62
N ARG A 402 5.18 5.96 -6.96
CA ARG A 402 5.21 5.24 -8.25
C ARG A 402 4.54 3.87 -8.20
N SER A 403 4.26 3.36 -7.01
CA SER A 403 3.93 1.95 -6.79
C SER A 403 2.62 1.73 -6.04
N SER A 404 1.75 2.73 -5.93
CA SER A 404 0.43 2.57 -5.33
C SER A 404 -0.39 1.56 -6.13
N GLY A 405 -0.35 0.30 -5.70
CA GLY A 405 -1.17 -0.80 -6.16
C GLY A 405 -2.00 -1.32 -4.99
N GLY A 406 -3.24 -1.72 -5.27
CA GLY A 406 -4.31 -2.04 -4.30
C GLY A 406 -3.94 -3.15 -3.31
N THR A 407 -3.20 -2.77 -2.27
CA THR A 407 -2.78 -3.61 -1.14
C THR A 407 -3.40 -3.11 0.16
N ALA A 408 -4.55 -2.42 0.04
CA ALA A 408 -5.36 -1.94 1.14
C ALA A 408 -5.52 -3.02 2.22
N PRO A 409 -5.39 -2.67 3.50
CA PRO A 409 -5.27 -1.30 4.03
C PRO A 409 -3.84 -0.74 4.00
N TRP A 410 -2.85 -1.55 3.63
CA TRP A 410 -1.44 -1.21 3.71
C TRP A 410 -0.95 -0.43 2.49
N LEU A 411 -0.02 0.49 2.73
CA LEU A 411 0.76 1.12 1.67
C LEU A 411 2.02 0.28 1.41
N CYS A 412 1.96 -0.57 0.39
CA CYS A 412 3.14 -1.24 -0.13
C CYS A 412 3.72 -0.51 -1.35
N TRP A 413 5.04 -0.62 -1.55
CA TRP A 413 5.68 -0.05 -2.74
C TRP A 413 6.73 -0.99 -3.33
N ARG A 414 6.92 -0.96 -4.65
CA ARG A 414 7.99 -1.75 -5.29
C ARG A 414 9.34 -1.15 -4.89
N LEU A 415 10.21 -1.95 -4.29
CA LEU A 415 11.54 -1.49 -3.87
C LEU A 415 12.37 -1.01 -5.07
N SER A 416 12.16 -1.62 -6.25
CA SER A 416 12.79 -1.21 -7.50
C SER A 416 12.38 0.18 -7.98
N ALA A 417 11.20 0.69 -7.57
CA ALA A 417 10.72 2.00 -7.97
C ALA A 417 11.53 3.16 -7.34
N SER A 418 12.32 2.88 -6.29
CA SER A 418 13.22 3.84 -5.64
C SER A 418 14.44 4.23 -6.49
N LYS A 419 14.77 3.47 -7.55
CA LYS A 419 16.08 3.52 -8.23
C LYS A 419 16.37 4.82 -8.98
N ALA A 420 15.34 5.55 -9.44
CA ALA A 420 15.52 6.76 -10.23
C ALA A 420 15.19 8.05 -9.47
N ARG A 421 16.09 9.04 -9.61
CA ARG A 421 15.99 10.32 -8.89
C ARG A 421 14.75 11.07 -9.36
N SER A 422 13.95 11.54 -8.41
CA SER A 422 12.91 12.51 -8.73
C SER A 422 13.57 13.80 -9.21
N ARG A 423 13.31 14.20 -10.46
CA ARG A 423 13.70 15.52 -10.95
C ARG A 423 12.66 16.51 -10.44
N ARG A 424 13.12 17.53 -9.71
CA ARG A 424 12.28 18.68 -9.40
C ARG A 424 11.97 19.41 -10.71
N SER A 425 10.69 19.68 -10.95
CA SER A 425 10.33 20.61 -12.01
C SER A 425 10.86 22.00 -11.67
N PRO A 426 11.45 22.74 -12.63
CA PRO A 426 11.86 24.12 -12.43
C PRO A 426 10.66 25.09 -12.38
N THR A 427 9.46 24.63 -12.75
CA THR A 427 8.27 25.46 -12.90
C THR A 427 7.75 25.95 -11.54
N THR A 428 7.58 27.27 -11.41
CA THR A 428 7.06 27.94 -10.21
C THR A 428 5.53 28.13 -10.24
N GLU A 429 4.89 27.82 -11.36
CA GLU A 429 3.45 27.97 -11.55
C GLU A 429 2.61 27.16 -10.54
N GLY A 430 1.46 27.73 -10.18
CA GLY A 430 0.48 27.06 -9.33
C GLY A 430 -0.12 25.83 -10.01
N LEU A 431 -0.48 24.83 -9.21
CA LEU A 431 -1.13 23.61 -9.71
C LEU A 431 -2.45 23.86 -10.46
N PRO A 432 -3.36 24.76 -10.01
CA PRO A 432 -4.59 25.04 -10.75
C PRO A 432 -4.33 25.59 -12.16
N LEU A 433 -3.36 26.48 -12.31
CA LEU A 433 -2.99 27.06 -13.60
C LEU A 433 -2.40 26.01 -14.55
N LEU A 434 -1.47 25.18 -14.05
CA LEU A 434 -0.88 24.09 -14.84
C LEU A 434 -1.92 23.06 -15.27
N ALA A 435 -2.88 22.73 -14.41
CA ALA A 435 -3.98 21.86 -14.79
C ALA A 435 -4.80 22.52 -15.91
N ALA A 436 -5.25 23.76 -15.73
CA ALA A 436 -6.00 24.50 -16.75
C ALA A 436 -5.28 24.55 -18.11
N GLN A 437 -3.97 24.80 -18.13
CA GLN A 437 -3.15 24.76 -19.35
C GLN A 437 -3.14 23.37 -20.00
N VAL A 438 -3.00 22.30 -19.22
CA VAL A 438 -3.04 20.93 -19.75
C VAL A 438 -4.39 20.65 -20.41
N ILE A 439 -5.48 21.14 -19.83
CA ILE A 439 -6.82 20.99 -20.41
C ILE A 439 -6.97 21.78 -21.69
N GLU A 440 -6.62 23.06 -21.70
CA GLU A 440 -6.70 23.89 -22.90
C GLU A 440 -5.92 23.25 -24.06
N LYS A 441 -4.73 22.72 -23.77
CA LYS A 441 -3.91 22.00 -24.76
C LYS A 441 -4.52 20.66 -25.18
N LEU A 442 -5.13 19.92 -24.26
CA LEU A 442 -5.86 18.69 -24.58
C LEU A 442 -7.06 18.98 -25.49
N GLU A 443 -7.79 20.07 -25.24
CA GLU A 443 -8.92 20.52 -26.06
C GLU A 443 -8.45 20.98 -27.45
N ALA A 444 -7.32 21.69 -27.53
CA ALA A 444 -6.71 22.08 -28.80
C ALA A 444 -6.32 20.86 -29.65
N VAL A 445 -5.74 19.82 -29.04
CA VAL A 445 -5.38 18.57 -29.74
C VAL A 445 -6.62 17.75 -30.11
N SER A 446 -7.61 17.69 -29.21
CA SER A 446 -8.80 16.83 -29.37
C SER A 446 -9.86 17.45 -30.28
N GLY A 447 -9.95 18.78 -30.33
CA GLY A 447 -11.00 19.55 -31.00
C GLY A 447 -12.26 19.71 -30.14
N PRO A 448 -12.98 20.83 -30.25
CA PRO A 448 -14.04 21.27 -29.30
C PRO A 448 -15.32 20.42 -29.28
N ARG A 449 -15.46 19.39 -30.13
CA ARG A 449 -16.68 18.56 -30.26
C ARG A 449 -16.46 17.06 -30.11
N SER A 450 -15.27 16.60 -29.70
CA SER A 450 -14.91 15.18 -29.76
C SER A 450 -14.76 14.47 -28.41
N MET A 451 -15.44 14.89 -27.34
CA MET A 451 -15.38 14.19 -26.02
C MET A 451 -15.75 12.69 -26.03
N GLY A 452 -16.21 12.14 -27.16
CA GLY A 452 -16.42 10.71 -27.36
C GLY A 452 -15.16 9.90 -27.72
N ARG A 453 -15.37 8.70 -28.29
CA ARG A 453 -14.32 7.70 -28.63
C ARG A 453 -13.12 8.23 -29.45
N GLY A 454 -13.22 9.41 -30.06
CA GLY A 454 -12.17 10.04 -30.87
C GLY A 454 -10.97 10.58 -30.08
N ILE A 455 -11.12 10.93 -28.80
CA ILE A 455 -9.99 11.37 -27.96
C ILE A 455 -8.97 10.24 -27.80
N ALA A 456 -9.43 9.02 -27.53
CA ALA A 456 -8.55 7.88 -27.32
C ALA A 456 -7.62 7.62 -28.52
N SER A 457 -8.13 7.75 -29.77
CA SER A 457 -7.30 7.59 -30.97
C SER A 457 -6.24 8.67 -31.13
N LYS A 458 -6.56 9.92 -30.78
CA LYS A 458 -5.61 11.05 -30.86
C LYS A 458 -4.55 10.98 -29.77
N LEU A 459 -4.92 10.49 -28.58
CA LEU A 459 -3.99 10.31 -27.47
C LEU A 459 -3.07 9.10 -27.64
N LYS A 460 -3.28 8.21 -28.62
CA LYS A 460 -2.41 7.04 -28.88
C LYS A 460 -0.93 7.39 -29.06
N VAL A 461 -0.63 8.63 -29.48
CA VAL A 461 0.75 9.14 -29.64
C VAL A 461 1.44 9.34 -28.28
N LEU A 462 0.66 9.54 -27.21
CA LEU A 462 1.16 9.73 -25.85
C LEU A 462 1.43 8.40 -25.16
N SER A 463 2.35 8.39 -24.20
CA SER A 463 2.56 7.19 -23.36
C SER A 463 1.30 6.85 -22.54
N PRO A 464 1.00 5.58 -22.23
CA PRO A 464 -0.18 5.17 -21.47
C PRO A 464 -0.35 5.90 -20.13
N GLU A 465 0.76 6.17 -19.44
CA GLU A 465 0.78 6.93 -18.17
C GLU A 465 0.24 8.37 -18.34
N ILE A 466 0.61 9.02 -19.44
CA ILE A 466 0.15 10.37 -19.79
C ILE A 466 -1.31 10.34 -20.22
N GLN A 467 -1.70 9.34 -21.03
CA GLN A 467 -3.09 9.16 -21.46
C GLN A 467 -4.00 9.01 -20.24
N ALA A 468 -3.65 8.13 -19.31
CA ALA A 468 -4.43 7.90 -18.09
C ALA A 468 -4.58 9.19 -17.25
N THR A 469 -3.49 9.96 -17.10
CA THR A 469 -3.57 11.26 -16.41
C THR A 469 -4.43 12.26 -17.14
N ALA A 470 -4.23 12.43 -18.45
CA ALA A 470 -5.02 13.34 -19.26
C ALA A 470 -6.52 13.01 -19.20
N LEU A 471 -6.87 11.73 -19.30
CA LEU A 471 -8.25 11.27 -19.17
C LEU A 471 -8.81 11.53 -17.77
N ARG A 472 -8.00 11.34 -16.71
CA ARG A 472 -8.43 11.61 -15.33
C ARG A 472 -8.65 13.11 -15.08
N VAL A 473 -7.78 13.95 -15.62
CA VAL A 473 -7.90 15.41 -15.59
C VAL A 473 -9.21 15.84 -16.28
N LEU A 474 -9.50 15.30 -17.47
CA LEU A 474 -10.74 15.59 -18.19
C LEU A 474 -11.98 15.10 -17.42
N GLN A 475 -11.92 13.90 -16.84
CA GLN A 475 -13.03 13.33 -16.07
C GLN A 475 -13.44 14.21 -14.89
N ILE A 476 -12.46 14.70 -14.11
CA ILE A 476 -12.71 15.57 -12.95
C ILE A 476 -13.36 16.89 -13.38
N MET A 477 -13.00 17.41 -14.56
CA MET A 477 -13.60 18.64 -15.09
C MET A 477 -15.01 18.46 -15.63
N SER A 478 -15.26 17.37 -16.36
CA SER A 478 -16.57 17.10 -16.94
C SER A 478 -17.67 16.98 -15.89
N SER A 479 -17.31 16.67 -14.64
CA SER A 479 -18.26 16.53 -13.53
C SER A 479 -18.80 17.84 -12.96
N GLY A 480 -18.23 19.02 -13.28
CA GLY A 480 -18.55 20.26 -12.54
C GLY A 480 -18.80 21.54 -13.33
N GLY A 481 -18.38 21.65 -14.60
CA GLY A 481 -18.50 22.89 -15.40
C GLY A 481 -17.85 24.14 -14.78
N ARG A 482 -17.16 24.00 -13.65
CA ARG A 482 -16.49 25.06 -12.88
C ARG A 482 -14.99 25.05 -13.18
N PRO A 483 -14.32 26.21 -13.09
CA PRO A 483 -12.86 26.26 -13.14
C PRO A 483 -12.27 25.36 -12.04
N ILE A 484 -11.14 24.71 -12.32
CA ILE A 484 -10.47 23.81 -11.38
C ILE A 484 -10.07 24.62 -10.14
N ASP A 485 -10.75 24.33 -9.03
CA ASP A 485 -10.39 24.84 -7.72
C ASP A 485 -9.39 23.90 -7.02
N THR A 486 -9.05 24.22 -5.78
CA THR A 486 -8.16 23.39 -4.96
C THR A 486 -8.75 22.02 -4.66
N GLY A 487 -10.08 21.88 -4.62
CA GLY A 487 -10.77 20.60 -4.45
C GLY A 487 -10.53 19.67 -5.62
N GLY A 488 -10.76 20.14 -6.85
CA GLY A 488 -10.51 19.35 -8.06
C GLY A 488 -9.04 18.93 -8.23
N ILE A 489 -8.08 19.78 -7.84
CA ILE A 489 -6.65 19.40 -7.81
C ILE A 489 -6.38 18.32 -6.75
N THR A 490 -7.04 18.43 -5.60
CA THR A 490 -6.91 17.45 -4.51
C THR A 490 -7.43 16.09 -4.96
N ASP A 491 -8.61 16.03 -5.58
CA ASP A 491 -9.18 14.80 -6.12
C ASP A 491 -8.29 14.18 -7.22
N LEU A 492 -7.70 15.04 -8.07
CA LEU A 492 -6.74 14.60 -9.08
C LEU A 492 -5.48 14.01 -8.44
N ALA A 493 -4.93 14.66 -7.42
CA ALA A 493 -3.74 14.21 -6.71
C ALA A 493 -3.98 12.87 -6.01
N VAL A 494 -5.07 12.75 -5.25
CA VAL A 494 -5.48 11.55 -4.53
C VAL A 494 -5.73 10.40 -5.50
N SER A 495 -6.49 10.63 -6.57
CA SER A 495 -6.79 9.57 -7.55
C SER A 495 -5.60 9.08 -8.36
N LEU A 496 -4.53 9.87 -8.44
CA LEU A 496 -3.27 9.45 -9.06
C LEU A 496 -2.24 8.95 -8.04
N GLY A 497 -2.51 9.07 -6.72
CA GLY A 497 -1.54 8.76 -5.68
C GLY A 497 -0.30 9.68 -5.68
N LEU A 498 -0.43 10.91 -6.18
CA LEU A 498 0.70 11.82 -6.42
C LEU A 498 0.70 13.01 -5.46
N PRO A 499 1.75 13.20 -4.64
CA PRO A 499 1.95 14.43 -3.89
C PRO A 499 2.11 15.66 -4.81
N ALA A 500 1.85 16.86 -4.29
CA ALA A 500 1.80 18.11 -5.04
C ALA A 500 3.01 18.36 -5.96
N GLN A 501 4.24 18.14 -5.48
CA GLN A 501 5.45 18.39 -6.28
C GLN A 501 5.57 17.42 -7.47
N GLN A 502 5.18 16.16 -7.27
CA GLN A 502 5.18 15.13 -8.28
C GLN A 502 4.04 15.35 -9.28
N LEU A 503 2.85 15.72 -8.81
CA LEU A 503 1.74 16.12 -9.66
C LEU A 503 2.12 17.31 -10.54
N ARG A 504 2.74 18.35 -9.96
CA ARG A 504 3.25 19.51 -10.72
C ARG A 504 4.22 19.10 -11.81
N SER A 505 5.19 18.26 -11.46
CA SER A 505 6.20 17.78 -12.41
C SER A 505 5.58 16.91 -13.52
N ARG A 506 4.51 16.18 -13.22
CA ARG A 506 3.77 15.38 -14.20
C ARG A 506 2.94 16.27 -15.12
N LEU A 507 2.19 17.22 -14.59
CA LEU A 507 1.38 18.16 -15.39
C LEU A 507 2.26 19.03 -16.30
N ASP A 508 3.37 19.57 -15.79
CA ASP A 508 4.34 20.34 -16.60
C ASP A 508 4.91 19.49 -17.76
N ARG A 509 5.24 18.22 -17.49
CA ARG A 509 5.69 17.30 -18.55
C ARG A 509 4.59 17.05 -19.59
N ILE A 510 3.36 16.83 -19.14
CA ILE A 510 2.22 16.61 -20.04
C ILE A 510 1.99 17.83 -20.91
N SER A 511 1.99 19.03 -20.30
CA SER A 511 1.85 20.32 -20.99
C SER A 511 2.87 20.46 -22.13
N LYS A 512 4.16 20.20 -21.85
CA LYS A 512 5.24 20.25 -22.86
C LYS A 512 5.08 19.22 -23.98
N ILE A 513 4.63 18.02 -23.65
CA ILE A 513 4.41 16.97 -24.66
C ILE A 513 3.21 17.34 -25.55
N LEU A 514 2.16 17.92 -24.97
CA LEU A 514 1.02 18.40 -25.74
C LEU A 514 1.38 19.57 -26.66
N ASP A 515 2.27 20.47 -26.23
CA ASP A 515 2.79 21.53 -27.11
C ASP A 515 3.48 20.93 -28.33
N THR A 516 4.37 19.96 -28.13
CA THR A 516 5.07 19.29 -29.25
C THR A 516 4.10 18.52 -30.15
N ALA A 517 3.04 17.94 -29.58
CA ALA A 517 2.02 17.25 -30.35
C ALA A 517 1.20 18.25 -31.19
N ALA A 518 0.78 19.37 -30.60
CA ALA A 518 0.02 20.41 -31.29
C ALA A 518 0.81 21.01 -32.46
N THR A 519 2.11 21.26 -32.31
CA THR A 519 2.97 21.71 -33.43
C THR A 519 3.12 20.62 -34.49
N SER A 520 3.30 19.36 -34.09
CA SER A 520 3.48 18.26 -35.05
C SER A 520 2.25 17.97 -35.90
N VAL A 521 1.04 18.19 -35.36
CA VAL A 521 -0.21 18.04 -36.14
C VAL A 521 -0.33 19.11 -37.22
N SER A 522 0.27 20.28 -37.02
CA SER A 522 0.33 21.34 -38.03
C SER A 522 1.28 20.99 -39.18
N ASP A 523 2.36 20.26 -38.91
CA ASP A 523 3.39 19.89 -39.90
C ASP A 523 3.10 18.54 -40.59
N ALA A 524 2.36 17.63 -39.94
CA ALA A 524 2.05 16.30 -40.45
C ALA A 524 1.15 16.29 -41.70
N ALA A 525 0.54 17.41 -42.07
CA ALA A 525 -0.17 17.55 -43.34
C ALA A 525 0.77 17.53 -44.57
N GLN A 526 2.10 17.57 -44.40
CA GLN A 526 3.07 17.53 -45.51
C GLN A 526 4.01 16.33 -45.54
N ASP A 527 4.01 15.42 -44.56
CA ASP A 527 5.07 14.38 -44.43
C ASP A 527 4.54 12.93 -44.31
N GLU A 528 3.32 12.65 -44.80
CA GLU A 528 2.70 11.31 -44.78
C GLU A 528 3.43 10.24 -45.64
N LEU A 529 4.51 10.58 -46.36
CA LEU A 529 5.28 9.64 -47.19
C LEU A 529 6.58 9.12 -46.54
N GLY A 530 6.97 9.58 -45.34
CA GLY A 530 8.26 9.26 -44.72
C GLY A 530 8.24 8.33 -43.49
N ILE A 531 7.09 8.13 -42.83
CA ILE A 531 7.05 7.64 -41.43
C ILE A 531 7.01 6.09 -41.31
N SER A 532 6.83 5.35 -42.41
CA SER A 532 6.58 3.90 -42.36
C SER A 532 7.77 3.01 -41.94
N LYS A 533 9.01 3.52 -41.87
CA LYS A 533 10.20 2.67 -41.63
C LYS A 533 10.68 2.55 -40.17
N ARG A 534 10.01 3.16 -39.18
CA ARG A 534 10.65 3.40 -37.87
C ARG A 534 10.24 2.55 -36.66
N ASN A 535 9.34 1.56 -36.81
CA ASN A 535 8.79 0.87 -35.64
C ASN A 535 9.08 -0.64 -35.58
N GLU A 536 10.30 -1.09 -35.89
CA GLU A 536 10.73 -2.41 -35.41
C GLU A 536 10.95 -2.31 -33.89
N THR A 537 9.93 -2.69 -33.13
CA THR A 537 10.01 -2.79 -31.66
C THR A 537 11.10 -3.80 -31.31
N ALA A 538 11.98 -3.46 -30.36
CA ALA A 538 13.04 -4.35 -29.92
C ALA A 538 12.45 -5.74 -29.53
N PRO A 539 12.94 -6.85 -30.10
CA PRO A 539 12.37 -8.18 -29.85
C PRO A 539 12.30 -8.55 -28.37
N GLY A 540 13.28 -8.12 -27.57
CA GLY A 540 13.30 -8.32 -26.14
C GLY A 540 12.12 -7.71 -25.39
N LEU A 541 11.47 -6.68 -25.93
CA LEU A 541 10.28 -6.09 -25.34
C LEU A 541 9.01 -6.94 -25.56
N LEU A 542 9.06 -7.94 -26.45
CA LEU A 542 7.97 -8.89 -26.66
C LEU A 542 8.11 -10.13 -25.76
N ARG A 543 9.33 -10.46 -25.34
CA ARG A 543 9.61 -11.58 -24.43
C ARG A 543 9.01 -11.36 -23.06
N ARG A 544 8.64 -12.46 -22.40
CA ARG A 544 8.13 -12.49 -21.02
C ARG A 544 9.07 -11.82 -20.02
N VAL A 545 8.48 -11.15 -19.03
CA VAL A 545 9.22 -10.59 -17.89
C VAL A 545 9.39 -11.68 -16.83
N GLU A 546 10.57 -12.28 -16.76
CA GLU A 546 10.91 -13.26 -15.72
C GLU A 546 11.21 -12.60 -14.37
N HIS A 547 11.71 -11.36 -14.41
CA HIS A 547 12.16 -10.63 -13.22
C HIS A 547 11.40 -9.31 -13.08
N ARG A 548 10.33 -9.31 -12.27
CA ARG A 548 9.48 -8.11 -12.13
C ARG A 548 10.18 -6.90 -11.52
N ASP A 549 11.22 -7.10 -10.71
CA ASP A 549 12.00 -5.98 -10.12
C ASP A 549 13.08 -5.43 -11.05
N ASP A 550 13.30 -6.09 -12.19
CA ASP A 550 14.29 -5.70 -13.18
C ASP A 550 13.78 -6.13 -14.56
N LEU A 551 12.87 -5.32 -15.10
CA LEU A 551 12.07 -5.66 -16.28
C LEU A 551 12.88 -5.99 -17.53
N GLN A 552 14.18 -5.73 -17.58
CA GLN A 552 15.03 -6.04 -18.73
C GLN A 552 15.92 -7.27 -18.54
N ASN A 553 16.01 -7.81 -17.32
CA ASN A 553 16.84 -8.97 -17.01
C ASN A 553 16.30 -10.23 -17.70
N GLY A 554 17.15 -10.90 -18.48
CA GLY A 554 16.80 -12.07 -19.30
C GLY A 554 16.14 -11.74 -20.64
N ARG A 555 15.75 -10.48 -20.88
CA ARG A 555 14.94 -10.12 -22.05
C ARG A 555 15.74 -9.73 -23.29
N PHE A 556 17.01 -9.39 -23.18
CA PHE A 556 17.85 -8.95 -24.31
C PHE A 556 18.96 -9.96 -24.63
N GLY A 557 18.68 -11.24 -24.36
CA GLY A 557 19.57 -12.36 -24.67
C GLY A 557 20.66 -12.62 -23.63
N GLY A 558 20.65 -11.93 -22.48
CA GLY A 558 21.53 -12.24 -21.34
C GLY A 558 23.03 -12.02 -21.54
N MET A 559 23.48 -11.53 -22.71
CA MET A 559 24.89 -11.40 -23.05
C MET A 559 25.31 -9.93 -23.25
N ALA A 560 26.39 -9.54 -22.57
CA ALA A 560 26.97 -8.19 -22.73
C ALA A 560 27.76 -8.00 -24.04
N GLY A 561 27.89 -9.03 -24.88
CA GLY A 561 28.56 -8.95 -26.17
C GLY A 561 28.04 -9.97 -27.16
N ARG A 562 27.79 -9.54 -28.41
CA ARG A 562 27.26 -10.37 -29.50
C ARG A 562 27.61 -9.74 -30.86
N ALA A 563 27.95 -10.57 -31.84
CA ALA A 563 28.25 -10.13 -33.22
C ALA A 563 29.29 -8.99 -33.32
N GLY A 564 30.33 -9.04 -32.47
CA GLY A 564 31.38 -8.01 -32.41
C GLY A 564 30.99 -6.73 -31.67
N PHE A 565 29.74 -6.60 -31.22
CA PHE A 565 29.32 -5.54 -30.32
C PHE A 565 29.54 -5.93 -28.86
N LYS A 566 29.88 -4.95 -28.03
CA LYS A 566 30.07 -5.11 -26.59
C LYS A 566 29.53 -3.91 -25.83
N VAL A 567 28.78 -4.16 -24.77
CA VAL A 567 28.37 -3.16 -23.78
C VAL A 567 29.24 -3.26 -22.53
N SER A 568 29.57 -2.11 -21.95
CA SER A 568 30.28 -1.97 -20.69
C SER A 568 29.76 -0.77 -19.89
N ALA A 569 30.06 -0.73 -18.59
CA ALA A 569 29.69 0.37 -17.70
C ALA A 569 30.90 0.85 -16.88
N GLU A 570 30.99 2.16 -16.68
CA GLU A 570 31.91 2.82 -15.75
C GLU A 570 31.10 3.52 -14.64
N PHE A 571 31.66 3.55 -13.43
CA PHE A 571 30.99 4.07 -12.24
C PHE A 571 31.77 5.25 -11.65
N GLU A 572 31.05 6.33 -11.36
CA GLU A 572 31.56 7.53 -10.70
C GLU A 572 30.66 7.90 -9.51
N GLU A 573 31.23 8.59 -8.52
CA GLU A 573 30.43 9.15 -7.43
C GLU A 573 29.39 10.15 -7.97
N GLY A 574 28.16 10.04 -7.49
CA GLY A 574 27.08 10.96 -7.85
C GLY A 574 27.13 12.24 -7.03
N SER A 575 26.31 13.23 -7.42
CA SER A 575 26.19 14.53 -6.75
C SER A 575 25.67 14.48 -5.30
N SER A 576 25.27 13.31 -4.82
CA SER A 576 24.56 13.13 -3.55
C SER A 576 24.93 11.80 -2.94
N LYS A 577 25.03 11.76 -1.60
CA LYS A 577 25.27 10.54 -0.82
C LYS A 577 24.27 9.47 -1.28
N ASN A 578 24.77 8.28 -1.64
CA ASN A 578 24.01 7.13 -2.14
C ASN A 578 23.51 7.20 -3.59
N TRP A 579 23.99 8.12 -4.42
CA TRP A 579 23.74 8.10 -5.86
C TRP A 579 25.04 7.80 -6.61
N VAL A 580 24.97 6.93 -7.63
CA VAL A 580 26.10 6.60 -8.49
C VAL A 580 25.82 7.11 -9.89
N ARG A 581 26.80 7.77 -10.49
CA ARG A 581 26.77 8.16 -11.90
C ARG A 581 27.34 7.01 -12.73
N ILE A 582 26.56 6.53 -13.69
CA ILE A 582 26.88 5.35 -14.49
C ILE A 582 27.05 5.81 -15.94
N LYS A 583 28.20 5.52 -16.54
CA LYS A 583 28.46 5.74 -17.97
C LYS A 583 28.39 4.41 -18.70
N LEU A 584 27.40 4.25 -19.57
CA LEU A 584 27.20 3.08 -20.40
C LEU A 584 27.89 3.30 -21.75
N HIS A 585 28.66 2.31 -22.20
CA HIS A 585 29.40 2.35 -23.45
C HIS A 585 29.05 1.13 -24.30
N VAL A 586 28.60 1.36 -25.52
CA VAL A 586 28.42 0.32 -26.55
C VAL A 586 29.49 0.54 -27.61
N LYS A 587 30.33 -0.47 -27.85
CA LYS A 587 31.39 -0.47 -28.87
C LYS A 587 31.15 -1.60 -29.85
N GLY A 588 31.41 -1.39 -31.14
CA GLY A 588 31.33 -2.45 -32.14
C GLY A 588 31.47 -1.96 -33.59
N PRO A 589 31.30 -2.85 -34.58
CA PRO A 589 31.49 -2.55 -36.00
C PRO A 589 30.30 -1.79 -36.61
N SER A 590 29.92 -0.67 -35.99
CA SER A 590 28.86 0.23 -36.47
C SER A 590 29.42 1.39 -37.27
N LYS A 591 28.70 1.83 -38.31
CA LYS A 591 28.99 3.09 -39.00
C LYS A 591 28.54 4.27 -38.14
N ASP A 592 29.16 5.42 -38.39
CA ASP A 592 28.77 6.68 -37.73
C ASP A 592 27.34 7.06 -38.15
N GLY A 593 26.54 7.47 -37.16
CA GLY A 593 25.14 7.84 -37.36
C GLY A 593 24.14 6.69 -37.20
N GLU A 594 24.56 5.43 -37.21
CA GLU A 594 23.69 4.29 -36.86
C GLU A 594 23.12 4.48 -35.44
N GLU A 595 21.86 4.13 -35.24
CA GLU A 595 21.14 4.31 -33.98
C GLU A 595 21.24 3.06 -33.08
N VAL A 596 21.34 3.31 -31.78
CA VAL A 596 21.28 2.30 -30.72
C VAL A 596 20.29 2.76 -29.66
N GLU A 597 19.46 1.83 -29.22
CA GLU A 597 18.46 2.06 -28.20
C GLU A 597 18.92 1.45 -26.88
N PHE A 598 18.90 2.26 -25.83
CA PHE A 598 19.13 1.82 -24.45
C PHE A 598 17.79 1.70 -23.75
N HIS A 599 17.40 0.48 -23.40
CA HIS A 599 16.23 0.17 -22.59
C HIS A 599 16.65 0.04 -21.12
N LEU A 600 16.29 1.04 -20.34
CA LEU A 600 16.56 1.17 -18.91
C LEU A 600 15.40 0.59 -18.08
N HIS A 601 15.57 0.62 -16.77
CA HIS A 601 14.53 0.29 -15.80
C HIS A 601 13.32 1.26 -15.90
N ASP A 602 12.11 0.79 -15.56
CA ASP A 602 10.85 1.57 -15.67
C ASP A 602 10.82 2.86 -14.82
N SER A 603 11.65 2.90 -13.78
CA SER A 603 11.86 4.07 -12.93
C SER A 603 12.48 5.25 -13.71
N PHE A 604 13.22 5.00 -14.80
CA PHE A 604 13.78 6.05 -15.64
C PHE A 604 12.72 6.64 -16.57
N LYS A 605 12.76 7.97 -16.74
CA LYS A 605 11.84 8.69 -17.64
C LYS A 605 12.65 9.64 -18.53
N PRO A 606 12.80 9.35 -19.83
CA PRO A 606 12.28 8.16 -20.54
C PRO A 606 13.03 6.87 -20.16
N SER A 607 12.35 5.73 -20.28
CA SER A 607 12.94 4.39 -20.06
C SER A 607 13.67 3.86 -21.29
N THR A 608 13.37 4.37 -22.48
CA THR A 608 14.12 4.09 -23.71
C THR A 608 14.86 5.36 -24.16
N VAL A 609 16.16 5.25 -24.41
CA VAL A 609 16.98 6.38 -24.86
C VAL A 609 17.75 5.98 -26.11
N THR A 610 17.49 6.66 -27.23
CA THR A 610 18.25 6.46 -28.47
C THR A 610 19.51 7.32 -28.50
N ARG A 611 20.62 6.72 -28.93
CA ARG A 611 21.89 7.40 -29.20
C ARG A 611 22.41 6.97 -30.57
N ARG A 612 23.36 7.74 -31.10
CA ARG A 612 24.03 7.43 -32.36
C ARG A 612 25.47 7.02 -32.12
N PHE A 613 25.94 6.06 -32.90
CA PHE A 613 27.35 5.70 -32.93
C PHE A 613 28.18 6.85 -33.51
N LYS A 614 29.33 7.10 -32.88
CA LYS A 614 30.39 7.99 -33.34
C LYS A 614 31.73 7.29 -33.13
N LYS A 615 32.52 7.15 -34.20
CA LYS A 615 33.78 6.39 -34.21
C LYS A 615 33.61 4.98 -33.62
N GLY A 616 32.54 4.29 -34.01
CA GLY A 616 32.24 2.92 -33.56
C GLY A 616 31.81 2.79 -32.10
N ALA A 617 31.50 3.89 -31.41
CA ALA A 617 31.01 3.87 -30.03
C ALA A 617 29.77 4.74 -29.82
N ALA A 618 28.86 4.29 -28.95
CA ALA A 618 27.74 5.07 -28.44
C ALA A 618 27.79 5.10 -26.91
N GLN A 619 27.35 6.23 -26.33
CA GLN A 619 27.47 6.47 -24.90
C GLN A 619 26.17 7.02 -24.30
N LEU A 620 25.86 6.57 -23.09
CA LEU A 620 24.74 7.07 -22.30
C LEU A 620 25.17 7.25 -20.85
N VAL A 621 24.86 8.40 -20.26
CA VAL A 621 25.16 8.69 -18.85
C VAL A 621 23.86 8.80 -18.07
N VAL A 622 23.75 8.05 -16.98
CA VAL A 622 22.60 8.04 -16.08
C VAL A 622 23.05 8.11 -14.62
N SER A 623 22.11 8.34 -13.71
CA SER A 623 22.37 8.26 -12.26
C SER A 623 21.35 7.33 -11.62
N ALA A 624 21.81 6.43 -10.77
CA ALA A 624 20.98 5.42 -10.12
C ALA A 624 21.33 5.25 -8.63
N TRP A 625 20.35 4.80 -7.85
CA TRP A 625 20.48 4.43 -6.44
C TRP A 625 20.67 2.91 -6.23
N GLY A 626 20.54 2.10 -7.29
CA GLY A 626 20.71 0.65 -7.24
C GLY A 626 21.00 0.07 -8.63
N GLY A 627 21.39 -1.20 -8.69
CA GLY A 627 21.63 -1.94 -9.91
C GLY A 627 20.36 -2.33 -10.63
N PHE A 628 20.46 -2.43 -11.94
CA PHE A 628 19.40 -2.89 -12.83
C PHE A 628 20.04 -3.41 -14.11
N THR A 629 19.24 -4.05 -14.95
CA THR A 629 19.69 -4.59 -16.22
C THR A 629 19.36 -3.61 -17.33
N VAL A 630 20.36 -3.34 -18.17
CA VAL A 630 20.21 -2.50 -19.35
C VAL A 630 20.05 -3.42 -20.56
N GLY A 631 18.91 -3.32 -21.23
CA GLY A 631 18.71 -3.90 -22.55
C GLY A 631 19.22 -2.95 -23.62
N ILE A 632 19.88 -3.47 -24.65
CA ILE A 632 20.36 -2.69 -25.79
C ILE A 632 19.87 -3.32 -27.07
N TRP A 633 19.31 -2.50 -27.95
CA TRP A 633 18.87 -2.90 -29.27
C TRP A 633 19.57 -2.06 -30.34
N ILE A 634 20.11 -2.73 -31.36
CA ILE A 634 20.73 -2.09 -32.53
C ILE A 634 19.89 -2.51 -33.76
N PRO A 635 18.85 -1.72 -34.14
CA PRO A 635 17.85 -2.15 -35.11
C PRO A 635 18.43 -2.57 -36.46
N VAL A 636 19.32 -1.75 -37.03
CA VAL A 636 19.94 -1.98 -38.35
C VAL A 636 20.72 -3.29 -38.40
N ARG A 637 21.27 -3.73 -37.26
CA ARG A 637 22.08 -4.94 -37.16
C ARG A 637 21.31 -6.14 -36.62
N LYS A 638 20.08 -5.92 -36.16
CA LYS A 638 19.26 -6.89 -35.43
C LYS A 638 20.02 -7.56 -34.27
N VAL A 639 20.79 -6.75 -33.53
CA VAL A 639 21.61 -7.21 -32.40
C VAL A 639 21.01 -6.74 -31.08
N GLU A 640 20.83 -7.69 -30.17
CA GLU A 640 20.45 -7.44 -28.77
C GLU A 640 21.65 -7.70 -27.86
N LEU A 641 21.85 -6.82 -26.88
CA LEU A 641 22.83 -6.99 -25.80
C LEU A 641 22.14 -6.74 -24.46
N GLU A 642 22.65 -7.37 -23.43
CA GLU A 642 22.13 -7.23 -22.07
C GLU A 642 23.29 -7.03 -21.08
N LEU A 643 23.17 -6.01 -20.22
CA LEU A 643 24.15 -5.74 -19.17
C LEU A 643 23.47 -5.61 -17.81
N ASN A 644 23.65 -6.63 -16.96
CA ASN A 644 23.21 -6.57 -15.57
C ASN A 644 24.27 -5.84 -14.72
N LEU A 645 23.94 -4.62 -14.29
CA LEU A 645 24.87 -3.76 -13.57
C LEU A 645 25.24 -4.28 -12.18
N ALA A 646 24.31 -4.99 -11.52
CA ALA A 646 24.54 -5.54 -10.18
C ALA A 646 25.55 -6.71 -10.17
N LYS A 647 25.74 -7.39 -11.32
CA LYS A 647 26.69 -8.50 -11.46
C LYS A 647 28.13 -8.04 -11.78
N LEU A 648 28.36 -6.74 -12.02
CA LEU A 648 29.69 -6.24 -12.37
C LEU A 648 30.58 -6.12 -11.13
N LYS A 649 31.77 -6.73 -11.16
CA LYS A 649 32.75 -6.66 -10.06
C LYS A 649 33.17 -5.23 -9.72
N ALA A 650 33.23 -4.35 -10.72
CA ALA A 650 33.59 -2.94 -10.55
C ALA A 650 32.43 -2.07 -10.03
N ALA A 651 31.21 -2.61 -9.91
CA ALA A 651 30.07 -1.85 -9.42
C ALA A 651 30.23 -1.54 -7.92
N PRO A 652 29.98 -0.29 -7.50
CA PRO A 652 29.94 0.07 -6.09
C PRO A 652 28.95 -0.81 -5.32
N GLN A 653 29.19 -1.01 -4.02
CA GLN A 653 28.36 -1.88 -3.17
C GLN A 653 26.87 -1.55 -3.27
N ILE A 654 26.52 -0.26 -3.28
CA ILE A 654 25.13 0.20 -3.42
C ILE A 654 24.46 -0.26 -4.73
N ILE A 655 25.20 -0.40 -5.83
CA ILE A 655 24.69 -0.92 -7.10
C ILE A 655 24.56 -2.45 -7.08
N ARG A 656 25.39 -3.15 -6.29
CA ARG A 656 25.36 -4.61 -6.21
C ARG A 656 24.26 -5.12 -5.27
N GLU A 657 23.96 -4.37 -4.22
CA GLU A 657 23.08 -4.82 -3.13
C GLU A 657 21.64 -4.29 -3.21
N ARG A 658 21.39 -3.23 -3.99
CA ARG A 658 20.07 -2.59 -4.18
C ARG A 658 19.66 -2.66 -5.65
#